data_AF-A0A2E6U8C7-F1
#
_entry.id   AF-A0A2E6U8C7-F1
#
_cell.length_a   1.000
_cell.length_b   1.000
_cell.length_c   1.000
_cell.angle_alpha   90.00
_cell.angle_beta   90.00
_cell.angle_gamma   90.00
#
_symmetry.space_group_name_H-M   'P 1'
#
loop_
_entity.id
_entity.type
_entity.pdbx_description
1 polymer ?
#
loop_
_entity_poly.entity_id
_entity_poly.type
_entity_poly.pdbx_seq_one_letter_code
_entity_poly.pdbx_strand_id
1 'polypeptide(L)'
;MRRPLTAVTLVLTMLMAGCLGIGEEIVEPEPVETKTPTLATGNWELNSASSIRNPVAGDLLIFEVEGIPLQYLESVAVGDVRTTHDMGVPEVVRDVAVSRTDVLVVAIMAPSTGVVQVSIDLMPEDDVLFDGGPFTLETTLHIGQAGIRLVLPVAAVADEGTISIQGEVAPLRDRPDQDLASVSCTVLMDLGPESDSEEVMLDDARSFTINRAEEGLPPALVFTATCVGPVDTATDERSVRLILSEVVVDADGDGVHDDLDLCPNGVGETEGWTSKASTDHDGDGCRDRDEDEDDDNDGISDALDGCLSEPGWTSSTLEDHDNDGCRDASEDDDDDNDGRRDVEDACPQGMTGWISLRSLDWDLDGCNDNEEDDDDDSDTVLDVDDACPKGESAWLQDNSTDWDRDGCLDLTEDEDDDNDGVDDMDLNGTMLDLCPQSTIGAAVDEFGCAADQRDTDGDGVVDATDLCPGTPPSTSTDAQGCEDVDGDGVHLQNDRCPSSPIRWTIDEHGCAVVQLPVPWTSTQGAPTVSGPFQTVGEFSVPTLSGTLTFSDLWDGNSTYLFILMKTTSSGSSASTFTMNPGTLTRNLPDDTHLVYGSYDSSYRSQVTDRKADVEQRLNADEEEAWEGRIHYLDLDLSGATGDLGEALSALGEPTTFGIDRFQRLRQTGSTYTWGTSSTTYDPQHMSHEAWMWHAEHPVEIRRSDPAVEAVDLMFEDQHQGGWGGGFTTAMNATFDLNHDLATYDTLEMFHEHACSERRDRYQTSSGGYAGCHEWDYEANLRICDRDNASKCGTEFARWITTYGREGRWLTDLSPYLFMLDDGEDRRFTYRGANGGSLTITLLFSRWGESTVDHRPSSATFAFTGGQFNGSYNDPALYERERTLTIPADASRVRIVATITGHGFQKDDANCAEFCDHEHHFTIGSNTAYEWHPIVYSNTGCEQEVPRGVVANQFGSWPYGRAGWCAGQDVKQWTYDITDWVTPGATETLSYRGLFNGAEYQPTGESATGGRNIHAEIWVVYDVPLPERS
;
A
#
# COMPACT_ATOMS: atom_id res chain seq x y z
N MET A 1 -16.93 43.47 -25.61
CA MET A 1 -17.75 44.44 -26.38
C MET A 1 -17.52 44.23 -27.88
N ARG A 2 -18.55 44.39 -28.73
CA ARG A 2 -18.52 44.46 -30.22
C ARG A 2 -18.13 43.20 -31.04
N ARG A 3 -19.15 42.40 -31.39
CA ARG A 3 -19.40 41.87 -32.76
C ARG A 3 -19.84 43.07 -33.69
N PRO A 4 -20.03 43.00 -35.05
CA PRO A 4 -20.59 41.84 -35.79
C PRO A 4 -20.32 41.67 -37.33
N LEU A 5 -20.92 40.60 -37.92
CA LEU A 5 -21.52 40.48 -39.29
C LEU A 5 -20.62 40.71 -40.55
N THR A 6 -20.76 40.06 -41.71
CA THR A 6 -21.50 38.88 -42.24
C THR A 6 -21.02 38.61 -43.67
N ALA A 7 -21.28 37.43 -44.24
CA ALA A 7 -21.31 37.23 -45.69
C ALA A 7 -22.64 36.61 -46.15
N VAL A 8 -23.51 37.43 -46.77
CA VAL A 8 -24.69 36.97 -47.52
C VAL A 8 -24.86 37.90 -48.73
N THR A 9 -24.75 37.37 -49.95
CA THR A 9 -25.54 37.77 -51.14
C THR A 9 -25.06 37.02 -52.39
N LEU A 10 -25.74 35.93 -52.79
CA LEU A 10 -25.97 35.62 -54.21
C LEU A 10 -27.21 34.74 -54.48
N VAL A 11 -28.34 35.03 -53.83
CA VAL A 11 -29.65 34.44 -54.20
C VAL A 11 -30.37 35.41 -55.15
N LEU A 12 -30.10 35.33 -56.46
CA LEU A 12 -30.96 35.98 -57.47
C LEU A 12 -30.90 35.40 -58.91
N THR A 13 -30.50 34.14 -59.09
CA THR A 13 -30.54 33.49 -60.42
C THR A 13 -30.95 32.02 -60.35
N MET A 14 -32.23 31.73 -60.05
CA MET A 14 -33.10 30.81 -60.81
C MET A 14 -34.45 30.58 -60.11
N LEU A 15 -35.37 31.52 -60.31
CA LEU A 15 -36.79 31.19 -60.43
C LEU A 15 -37.02 30.49 -61.79
N MET A 16 -38.05 29.63 -61.86
CA MET A 16 -38.60 28.97 -63.06
C MET A 16 -37.89 27.68 -63.55
N ALA A 17 -38.38 26.52 -63.11
CA ALA A 17 -38.36 25.29 -63.90
C ALA A 17 -39.78 24.97 -64.40
N GLY A 18 -39.92 24.48 -65.64
CA GLY A 18 -41.19 24.13 -66.26
C GLY A 18 -41.39 22.62 -66.38
N CYS A 19 -42.65 22.17 -66.35
CA CYS A 19 -42.99 20.75 -66.51
C CYS A 19 -42.95 20.26 -67.97
N LEU A 20 -42.68 18.94 -68.11
CA LEU A 20 -42.96 17.99 -69.22
C LEU A 20 -41.73 17.50 -70.02
N GLY A 21 -41.35 16.24 -69.80
CA GLY A 21 -40.80 15.38 -70.88
C GLY A 21 -39.56 14.53 -70.54
N ILE A 22 -39.79 13.28 -70.09
CA ILE A 22 -39.00 12.06 -70.34
C ILE A 22 -37.49 12.16 -70.69
N GLY A 23 -36.61 11.62 -69.82
CA GLY A 23 -35.22 11.36 -70.19
C GLY A 23 -34.19 10.98 -69.10
N GLU A 24 -34.61 10.40 -67.96
CA GLU A 24 -33.76 9.84 -66.87
C GLU A 24 -32.35 10.43 -66.66
N GLU A 25 -32.26 11.53 -65.90
CA GLU A 25 -31.02 12.06 -65.32
C GLU A 25 -31.27 12.63 -63.89
N ILE A 26 -30.24 12.50 -63.05
CA ILE A 26 -29.87 13.18 -61.79
C ILE A 26 -30.97 14.04 -61.11
N VAL A 27 -31.35 13.67 -59.88
CA VAL A 27 -32.20 14.48 -58.98
C VAL A 27 -31.63 14.44 -57.55
N GLU A 28 -31.25 15.60 -57.03
CA GLU A 28 -31.03 15.82 -55.58
C GLU A 28 -32.40 15.91 -54.87
N PRO A 29 -32.56 15.35 -53.66
CA PRO A 29 -33.79 15.51 -52.88
C PRO A 29 -33.90 16.90 -52.25
N GLU A 30 -35.13 17.37 -52.04
CA GLU A 30 -35.46 18.63 -51.38
C GLU A 30 -34.99 18.68 -49.91
N PRO A 31 -34.81 19.88 -49.31
CA PRO A 31 -34.44 19.99 -47.90
C PRO A 31 -35.49 19.33 -47.02
N VAL A 32 -35.09 18.26 -46.32
CA VAL A 32 -35.88 17.67 -45.26
C VAL A 32 -36.00 18.71 -44.14
N GLU A 33 -37.22 19.19 -43.87
CA GLU A 33 -37.53 19.69 -42.54
C GLU A 33 -37.35 18.52 -41.58
N THR A 34 -36.16 18.40 -41.00
CA THR A 34 -35.91 17.52 -39.85
C THR A 34 -36.66 18.12 -38.66
N LYS A 35 -37.97 17.85 -38.61
CA LYS A 35 -38.71 17.99 -37.37
C LYS A 35 -38.05 17.09 -36.35
N THR A 36 -37.42 17.71 -35.36
CA THR A 36 -36.91 17.06 -34.15
C THR A 36 -37.97 16.05 -33.65
N PRO A 37 -37.71 14.73 -33.73
CA PRO A 37 -38.71 13.72 -33.49
C PRO A 37 -39.23 13.81 -32.04
N THR A 38 -40.55 13.75 -31.89
CA THR A 38 -41.20 13.83 -30.57
C THR A 38 -41.44 12.42 -30.04
N LEU A 39 -40.81 12.09 -28.91
CA LEU A 39 -40.93 10.83 -28.19
C LEU A 39 -42.14 10.86 -27.25
N ALA A 40 -42.95 9.79 -27.29
CA ALA A 40 -44.09 9.61 -26.40
C ALA A 40 -43.64 8.92 -25.11
N THR A 41 -43.49 9.70 -24.04
CA THR A 41 -42.93 9.26 -22.75
C THR A 41 -43.94 8.55 -21.84
N GLY A 42 -45.24 8.62 -22.14
CA GLY A 42 -46.32 8.09 -21.28
C GLY A 42 -46.40 6.55 -21.14
N ASN A 43 -45.44 5.82 -21.70
CA ASN A 43 -45.29 4.37 -21.58
C ASN A 43 -43.93 3.97 -20.95
N TRP A 44 -43.15 4.92 -20.45
CA TRP A 44 -41.84 4.62 -19.84
C TRP A 44 -42.05 4.25 -18.37
N GLU A 45 -41.45 3.15 -17.94
CA GLU A 45 -41.59 2.59 -16.58
C GLU A 45 -40.20 2.32 -15.99
N LEU A 46 -40.05 2.56 -14.69
CA LEU A 46 -38.79 2.40 -13.96
C LEU A 46 -38.81 1.10 -13.16
N ASN A 47 -38.15 0.07 -13.70
CA ASN A 47 -38.07 -1.25 -13.09
C ASN A 47 -36.76 -1.40 -12.32
N SER A 48 -36.82 -1.86 -11.07
CA SER A 48 -35.61 -2.24 -10.33
C SER A 48 -35.11 -3.59 -10.83
N ALA A 49 -33.94 -3.62 -11.46
CA ALA A 49 -33.18 -4.85 -11.65
C ALA A 49 -32.60 -5.30 -10.29
N SER A 50 -32.25 -6.59 -10.19
CA SER A 50 -31.75 -7.19 -8.95
C SER A 50 -30.51 -6.46 -8.41
N SER A 51 -30.47 -6.19 -7.10
CA SER A 51 -29.29 -5.57 -6.48
C SER A 51 -28.08 -6.50 -6.56
N ILE A 52 -26.96 -5.94 -7.00
CA ILE A 52 -25.66 -6.64 -7.02
C ILE A 52 -24.90 -6.25 -5.75
N ARG A 53 -24.44 -7.25 -5.02
CA ARG A 53 -23.71 -7.06 -3.75
C ARG A 53 -22.23 -6.86 -4.05
N ASN A 54 -21.74 -5.62 -3.95
CA ASN A 54 -20.32 -5.33 -4.03
C ASN A 54 -19.70 -5.38 -2.61
N PRO A 55 -18.62 -6.14 -2.36
CA PRO A 55 -17.99 -6.24 -1.04
C PRO A 55 -17.23 -4.98 -0.61
N VAL A 56 -16.87 -4.09 -1.54
CA VAL A 56 -16.09 -2.86 -1.29
C VAL A 56 -16.98 -1.60 -1.32
N ALA A 57 -17.92 -1.52 -2.26
CA ALA A 57 -18.71 -0.30 -2.49
C ALA A 57 -20.07 -0.25 -1.77
N GLY A 58 -20.67 -1.41 -1.43
CA GLY A 58 -22.02 -1.50 -0.85
C GLY A 58 -23.05 -2.21 -1.74
N ASP A 59 -24.35 -2.04 -1.46
CA ASP A 59 -25.42 -2.61 -2.28
C ASP A 59 -25.70 -1.71 -3.50
N LEU A 60 -25.35 -2.19 -4.70
CA LEU A 60 -25.61 -1.50 -5.95
C LEU A 60 -27.09 -1.70 -6.35
N LEU A 61 -27.84 -0.60 -6.43
CA LEU A 61 -29.22 -0.59 -6.89
C LEU A 61 -29.23 -0.28 -8.39
N ILE A 62 -29.76 -1.20 -9.18
CA ILE A 62 -29.79 -1.08 -10.65
C ILE A 62 -31.25 -0.87 -11.09
N PHE A 63 -31.44 0.10 -11.98
CA PHE A 63 -32.75 0.48 -12.50
C PHE A 63 -32.74 0.46 -14.03
N GLU A 64 -33.73 -0.19 -14.62
CA GLU A 64 -33.96 -0.25 -16.06
C GLU A 64 -35.15 0.65 -16.42
N VAL A 65 -34.96 1.58 -17.35
CA VAL A 65 -36.03 2.42 -17.90
C VAL A 65 -36.57 1.75 -19.16
N GLU A 66 -37.64 0.97 -19.00
CA GLU A 66 -38.32 0.32 -20.12
C GLU A 66 -39.14 1.32 -20.95
N GLY A 67 -39.32 1.02 -22.24
CA GLY A 67 -40.21 1.77 -23.14
C GLY A 67 -39.54 2.82 -24.03
N ILE A 68 -38.24 3.11 -23.83
CA ILE A 68 -37.46 3.93 -24.76
C ILE A 68 -37.13 3.10 -26.02
N PRO A 69 -37.41 3.57 -27.25
CA PRO A 69 -37.01 2.86 -28.46
C PRO A 69 -35.49 2.93 -28.64
N LEU A 70 -34.83 1.77 -28.85
CA LEU A 70 -33.36 1.62 -28.97
C LEU A 70 -32.65 2.74 -29.74
N GLN A 71 -33.19 3.11 -30.90
CA GLN A 71 -32.69 4.16 -31.80
C GLN A 71 -32.68 5.60 -31.24
N TYR A 72 -33.13 5.81 -30.01
CA TYR A 72 -33.17 7.10 -29.30
C TYR A 72 -32.61 7.00 -27.87
N LEU A 73 -31.93 5.91 -27.49
CA LEU A 73 -31.34 5.76 -26.14
C LEU A 73 -30.25 6.81 -25.86
N GLU A 74 -29.43 7.12 -26.86
CA GLU A 74 -28.38 8.15 -26.78
C GLU A 74 -28.97 9.58 -26.66
N SER A 75 -30.14 9.81 -27.25
CA SER A 75 -30.86 11.09 -27.21
C SER A 75 -31.61 11.36 -25.89
N VAL A 76 -31.47 10.47 -24.89
CA VAL A 76 -32.07 10.61 -23.56
C VAL A 76 -30.97 10.82 -22.52
N ALA A 77 -30.95 12.03 -21.95
CA ALA A 77 -30.09 12.39 -20.83
C ALA A 77 -30.78 12.10 -19.49
N VAL A 78 -29.98 11.59 -18.55
CA VAL A 78 -30.35 11.41 -17.15
C VAL A 78 -29.92 12.67 -16.40
N GLY A 79 -30.85 13.31 -15.70
CA GLY A 79 -30.60 14.45 -14.83
C GLY A 79 -30.33 14.02 -13.38
N ASP A 80 -30.78 14.84 -12.44
CA ASP A 80 -30.72 14.50 -11.01
C ASP A 80 -31.41 13.15 -10.74
N VAL A 81 -30.67 12.23 -10.13
CA VAL A 81 -31.26 11.09 -9.42
C VAL A 81 -31.41 11.48 -7.96
N ARG A 82 -32.57 11.21 -7.37
CA ARG A 82 -32.86 11.55 -5.98
C ARG A 82 -33.36 10.34 -5.19
N THR A 83 -33.00 10.28 -3.92
CA THR A 83 -33.44 9.26 -2.97
C THR A 83 -34.21 9.91 -1.82
N THR A 84 -35.30 9.28 -1.39
CA THR A 84 -36.10 9.72 -0.24
C THR A 84 -36.29 8.53 0.70
N HIS A 85 -35.82 8.64 1.93
CA HIS A 85 -35.88 7.60 2.95
C HIS A 85 -37.06 7.83 3.90
N ASP A 86 -37.88 6.80 4.17
CA ASP A 86 -38.97 6.76 5.17
C ASP A 86 -39.85 8.04 5.26
N MET A 87 -40.14 8.67 4.10
CA MET A 87 -40.88 9.95 3.94
C MET A 87 -40.15 11.23 4.39
N GLY A 88 -38.81 11.24 4.37
CA GLY A 88 -37.96 12.40 4.57
C GLY A 88 -37.94 13.40 3.40
N VAL A 89 -36.85 14.17 3.29
CA VAL A 89 -36.62 15.11 2.19
C VAL A 89 -35.88 14.39 1.06
N PRO A 90 -36.23 14.58 -0.23
CA PRO A 90 -35.47 14.01 -1.34
C PRO A 90 -34.06 14.63 -1.43
N GLU A 91 -33.04 13.78 -1.41
CA GLU A 91 -31.63 14.17 -1.57
C GLU A 91 -31.09 13.78 -2.94
N VAL A 92 -30.19 14.58 -3.52
CA VAL A 92 -29.59 14.30 -4.85
C VAL A 92 -28.40 13.36 -4.70
N VAL A 93 -28.44 12.22 -5.38
CA VAL A 93 -27.33 11.27 -5.45
C VAL A 93 -26.23 11.85 -6.33
N ARG A 94 -24.98 11.83 -5.85
CA ARG A 94 -23.82 12.34 -6.59
C ARG A 94 -23.24 11.29 -7.55
N ASP A 95 -23.13 10.06 -7.06
CA ASP A 95 -22.51 8.95 -7.79
C ASP A 95 -23.58 8.14 -8.51
N VAL A 96 -23.77 8.45 -9.80
CA VAL A 96 -24.77 7.86 -10.67
C VAL A 96 -24.08 7.28 -11.91
N ALA A 97 -24.10 5.96 -12.07
CA ALA A 97 -23.64 5.30 -13.28
C ALA A 97 -24.82 5.14 -14.26
N VAL A 98 -24.57 5.37 -15.56
CA VAL A 98 -25.59 5.27 -16.61
C VAL A 98 -25.06 4.47 -17.79
N SER A 99 -25.77 3.41 -18.20
CA SER A 99 -25.49 2.62 -19.40
C SER A 99 -26.66 2.66 -20.38
N ARG A 100 -26.35 2.52 -21.68
CA ARG A 100 -27.29 2.72 -22.79
C ARG A 100 -27.24 1.62 -23.87
N THR A 101 -26.68 0.45 -23.54
CA THR A 101 -26.36 -0.62 -24.51
C THR A 101 -27.58 -1.27 -25.16
N ASP A 102 -28.51 -1.80 -24.36
CA ASP A 102 -29.77 -2.45 -24.82
C ASP A 102 -31.03 -1.82 -24.20
N VAL A 103 -30.88 -1.19 -23.04
CA VAL A 103 -31.89 -0.41 -22.32
C VAL A 103 -31.17 0.74 -21.59
N LEU A 104 -31.89 1.80 -21.22
CA LEU A 104 -31.32 2.83 -20.36
C LEU A 104 -31.25 2.27 -18.93
N VAL A 105 -30.04 1.94 -18.48
CA VAL A 105 -29.75 1.48 -17.12
C VAL A 105 -29.21 2.65 -16.32
N VAL A 106 -29.75 2.88 -15.13
CA VAL A 106 -29.22 3.81 -14.13
C VAL A 106 -28.88 3.01 -12.88
N ALA A 107 -27.67 3.15 -12.37
CA ALA A 107 -27.23 2.48 -11.15
C ALA A 107 -26.73 3.48 -10.11
N ILE A 108 -27.11 3.27 -8.85
CA ILE A 108 -26.74 4.09 -7.71
C ILE A 108 -26.40 3.22 -6.51
N MET A 109 -25.61 3.74 -5.58
CA MET A 109 -25.39 3.09 -4.29
C MET A 109 -26.61 3.23 -3.38
N ALA A 110 -26.94 2.17 -2.64
CA ALA A 110 -27.99 2.20 -1.62
C ALA A 110 -27.63 3.20 -0.50
N PRO A 111 -28.47 4.22 -0.19
CA PRO A 111 -28.12 5.24 0.78
C PRO A 111 -28.23 4.78 2.24
N SER A 112 -29.18 3.89 2.55
CA SER A 112 -29.46 3.38 3.89
C SER A 112 -30.44 2.19 3.84
N THR A 113 -30.68 1.54 4.98
CA THR A 113 -31.68 0.47 5.17
C THR A 113 -33.07 1.06 5.42
N GLY A 114 -34.15 0.37 5.02
CA GLY A 114 -35.53 0.86 5.17
C GLY A 114 -36.30 0.97 3.85
N VAL A 115 -37.27 1.89 3.77
CA VAL A 115 -38.08 2.11 2.57
C VAL A 115 -37.54 3.32 1.80
N VAL A 116 -36.92 3.06 0.66
CA VAL A 116 -36.32 4.11 -0.18
C VAL A 116 -37.16 4.32 -1.44
N GLN A 117 -37.64 5.54 -1.63
CA GLN A 117 -38.22 6.01 -2.90
C GLN A 117 -37.12 6.63 -3.75
N VAL A 118 -36.89 6.09 -4.94
CA VAL A 118 -35.89 6.59 -5.90
C VAL A 118 -36.64 7.33 -7.01
N SER A 119 -36.17 8.51 -7.38
CA SER A 119 -36.68 9.29 -8.50
C SER A 119 -35.57 9.70 -9.46
N ILE A 120 -35.84 9.62 -10.77
CA ILE A 120 -34.86 9.86 -11.83
C ILE A 120 -35.45 10.88 -12.80
N ASP A 121 -34.80 12.04 -12.92
CA ASP A 121 -35.16 13.04 -13.93
C ASP A 121 -34.63 12.62 -15.31
N LEU A 122 -35.49 12.65 -16.33
CA LEU A 122 -35.13 12.38 -17.72
C LEU A 122 -35.38 13.64 -18.57
N MET A 123 -34.39 13.99 -19.40
CA MET A 123 -34.47 15.15 -20.30
C MET A 123 -34.06 14.81 -21.74
N PRO A 124 -34.65 15.48 -22.75
CA PRO A 124 -34.27 15.31 -24.15
C PRO A 124 -32.97 16.03 -24.47
N GLU A 125 -32.11 15.40 -25.27
CA GLU A 125 -31.00 16.06 -25.95
C GLU A 125 -31.46 16.93 -27.14
N ASP A 126 -30.57 17.76 -27.67
CA ASP A 126 -30.86 18.75 -28.74
C ASP A 126 -31.47 18.16 -30.04
N ASP A 127 -31.38 16.84 -30.23
CA ASP A 127 -31.85 16.09 -31.40
C ASP A 127 -33.25 15.47 -31.25
N VAL A 128 -33.85 15.45 -30.05
CA VAL A 128 -35.21 14.92 -29.79
C VAL A 128 -36.08 15.89 -28.99
N LEU A 129 -37.39 15.62 -28.91
CA LEU A 129 -38.32 16.32 -28.01
C LEU A 129 -39.17 15.29 -27.25
N PHE A 130 -39.51 15.55 -26.00
CA PHE A 130 -40.50 14.74 -25.28
C PHE A 130 -41.90 15.36 -25.41
N ASP A 131 -42.95 14.55 -25.60
CA ASP A 131 -44.34 15.01 -25.78
C ASP A 131 -44.91 15.80 -24.56
N GLY A 132 -44.22 15.72 -23.40
CA GLY A 132 -44.51 16.50 -22.18
C GLY A 132 -43.39 17.43 -21.70
N GLY A 133 -42.23 17.49 -22.38
CA GLY A 133 -40.99 18.05 -21.81
C GLY A 133 -40.27 17.09 -20.84
N PRO A 134 -39.23 17.55 -20.12
CA PRO A 134 -38.53 16.76 -19.10
C PRO A 134 -39.49 16.28 -18.01
N PHE A 135 -39.28 15.08 -17.50
CA PHE A 135 -40.14 14.46 -16.49
C PHE A 135 -39.37 13.50 -15.60
N THR A 136 -39.95 13.16 -14.46
CA THR A 136 -39.35 12.31 -13.43
C THR A 136 -40.06 10.96 -13.39
N LEU A 137 -39.32 9.86 -13.36
CA LEU A 137 -39.82 8.52 -13.04
C LEU A 137 -39.53 8.20 -11.57
N GLU A 138 -40.40 7.45 -10.90
CA GLU A 138 -40.23 7.09 -9.48
C GLU A 138 -40.54 5.62 -9.21
N THR A 139 -39.83 5.02 -8.24
CA THR A 139 -40.08 3.66 -7.75
C THR A 139 -39.76 3.55 -6.24
N THR A 140 -40.16 2.46 -5.59
CA THR A 140 -39.97 2.27 -4.13
C THR A 140 -39.40 0.88 -3.85
N LEU A 141 -38.31 0.83 -3.09
CA LEU A 141 -37.60 -0.39 -2.71
C LEU A 141 -37.60 -0.59 -1.20
N HIS A 142 -37.56 -1.85 -0.79
CA HIS A 142 -37.32 -2.27 0.59
C HIS A 142 -35.89 -2.79 0.70
N ILE A 143 -35.04 -2.05 1.42
CA ILE A 143 -33.64 -2.41 1.65
C ILE A 143 -33.57 -3.02 3.05
N GLY A 144 -33.34 -4.33 3.13
CA GLY A 144 -33.19 -5.05 4.39
C GLY A 144 -31.91 -4.65 5.14
N GLN A 145 -31.86 -4.93 6.44
CA GLN A 145 -30.66 -4.68 7.23
C GLN A 145 -29.48 -5.54 6.75
N ALA A 146 -28.25 -5.10 7.04
CA ALA A 146 -27.15 -6.06 7.07
C ALA A 146 -27.52 -7.16 8.08
N GLY A 147 -27.13 -8.42 7.81
CA GLY A 147 -27.24 -9.44 8.85
C GLY A 147 -26.35 -9.09 10.04
N ILE A 148 -26.21 -9.98 11.02
CA ILE A 148 -25.36 -9.72 12.19
C ILE A 148 -24.36 -10.83 12.40
N ARG A 149 -23.24 -10.51 13.05
CA ARG A 149 -22.28 -11.48 13.53
C ARG A 149 -21.90 -11.18 14.95
N LEU A 150 -21.87 -12.23 15.75
CA LEU A 150 -21.47 -12.19 17.12
C LEU A 150 -19.96 -12.45 17.17
N VAL A 151 -19.18 -11.39 17.40
CA VAL A 151 -17.73 -11.49 17.57
C VAL A 151 -17.46 -11.93 19.01
N LEU A 152 -16.82 -13.09 19.16
CA LEU A 152 -16.53 -13.72 20.45
C LEU A 152 -15.21 -14.49 20.37
N PRO A 153 -14.42 -14.57 21.46
CA PRO A 153 -13.22 -15.38 21.51
C PRO A 153 -13.56 -16.87 21.41
N VAL A 154 -12.74 -17.65 20.70
CA VAL A 154 -12.93 -19.11 20.56
C VAL A 154 -12.76 -19.81 21.92
N ALA A 155 -11.91 -19.25 22.80
CA ALA A 155 -11.87 -19.59 24.21
C ALA A 155 -11.52 -18.36 25.07
N ALA A 156 -12.11 -18.29 26.27
CA ALA A 156 -11.79 -17.34 27.32
C ALA A 156 -10.96 -18.02 28.41
N VAL A 157 -9.94 -17.32 28.89
CA VAL A 157 -9.11 -17.77 30.01
C VAL A 157 -9.70 -17.18 31.31
N ALA A 158 -9.70 -18.00 32.35
CA ALA A 158 -10.09 -17.66 33.70
C ALA A 158 -8.83 -17.28 34.49
N ASP A 159 -8.85 -16.07 35.01
CA ASP A 159 -7.80 -15.48 35.83
C ASP A 159 -8.31 -15.37 37.27
N GLU A 160 -7.53 -15.84 38.24
CA GLU A 160 -7.89 -15.95 39.67
C GLU A 160 -9.27 -16.61 39.98
N GLY A 161 -9.77 -17.47 39.07
CA GLY A 161 -11.09 -18.11 39.20
C GLY A 161 -12.27 -17.26 38.71
N THR A 162 -11.98 -16.13 38.04
CA THR A 162 -12.95 -15.34 37.29
C THR A 162 -12.66 -15.37 35.79
N ILE A 163 -13.71 -15.56 34.99
CA ILE A 163 -13.66 -15.50 33.53
C ILE A 163 -14.15 -14.12 33.10
N SER A 164 -13.37 -13.47 32.25
CA SER A 164 -13.81 -12.31 31.46
C SER A 164 -14.08 -12.76 30.02
N ILE A 165 -15.28 -12.52 29.52
CA ILE A 165 -15.64 -12.69 28.11
C ILE A 165 -16.02 -11.33 27.56
N GLN A 166 -15.20 -10.80 26.66
CA GLN A 166 -15.54 -9.65 25.83
C GLN A 166 -16.13 -10.14 24.51
N GLY A 167 -17.10 -9.41 23.97
CA GLY A 167 -17.72 -9.72 22.68
C GLY A 167 -18.56 -8.55 22.16
N GLU A 168 -18.94 -8.62 20.90
CA GLU A 168 -19.67 -7.55 20.20
C GLU A 168 -20.70 -8.13 19.23
N VAL A 169 -21.83 -7.44 19.06
CA VAL A 169 -22.78 -7.72 17.96
C VAL A 169 -22.51 -6.77 16.79
N ALA A 170 -21.52 -7.15 15.99
CA ALA A 170 -21.15 -6.41 14.79
C ALA A 170 -22.23 -6.52 13.69
N PRO A 171 -22.49 -5.44 12.95
CA PRO A 171 -23.29 -5.50 11.72
C PRO A 171 -22.53 -6.28 10.64
N LEU A 172 -23.18 -7.12 9.84
CA LEU A 172 -22.54 -7.81 8.72
C LEU A 172 -22.24 -6.87 7.53
N ARG A 173 -21.78 -5.62 7.74
CA ARG A 173 -21.18 -4.63 6.81
C ARG A 173 -20.99 -3.32 7.57
N ASP A 174 -19.95 -2.56 7.26
CA ASP A 174 -19.93 -1.13 7.59
C ASP A 174 -21.12 -0.41 6.92
N ARG A 175 -21.84 0.38 7.71
CA ARG A 175 -23.01 1.17 7.33
C ARG A 175 -22.97 2.52 8.07
N PRO A 176 -23.62 3.57 7.53
CA PRO A 176 -23.71 4.84 8.25
C PRO A 176 -24.35 4.67 9.64
N ASP A 177 -23.90 5.42 10.64
CA ASP A 177 -24.35 5.33 12.04
C ASP A 177 -25.88 5.37 12.22
N GLN A 178 -26.59 6.02 11.29
CA GLN A 178 -28.05 6.12 11.29
C GLN A 178 -28.75 4.77 11.06
N ASP A 179 -28.15 3.87 10.27
CA ASP A 179 -28.65 2.49 10.13
C ASP A 179 -28.49 1.73 11.45
N LEU A 180 -27.37 1.94 12.16
CA LEU A 180 -27.11 1.30 13.45
C LEU A 180 -28.06 1.80 14.55
N ALA A 181 -28.42 3.08 14.54
CA ALA A 181 -29.41 3.64 15.47
C ALA A 181 -30.83 3.05 15.29
N SER A 182 -31.13 2.42 14.14
CA SER A 182 -32.46 1.87 13.82
C SER A 182 -32.65 0.39 14.20
N VAL A 183 -31.57 -0.32 14.53
CA VAL A 183 -31.56 -1.78 14.74
C VAL A 183 -31.37 -2.10 16.24
N SER A 184 -32.31 -2.87 16.80
CA SER A 184 -32.31 -3.28 18.20
C SER A 184 -31.76 -4.70 18.36
N CYS A 185 -30.65 -4.84 19.06
CA CYS A 185 -29.98 -6.12 19.30
C CYS A 185 -30.20 -6.67 20.72
N THR A 186 -30.30 -7.98 20.85
CA THR A 186 -30.27 -8.73 22.13
C THR A 186 -29.34 -9.92 22.00
N VAL A 187 -28.56 -10.22 23.04
CA VAL A 187 -27.70 -11.41 23.11
C VAL A 187 -28.15 -12.29 24.27
N LEU A 188 -28.31 -13.59 24.01
CA LEU A 188 -28.63 -14.60 25.02
C LEU A 188 -27.44 -15.52 25.22
N MET A 189 -27.05 -15.75 26.47
CA MET A 189 -26.03 -16.72 26.88
C MET A 189 -26.70 -17.97 27.44
N ASP A 190 -26.45 -19.14 26.84
CA ASP A 190 -26.86 -20.45 27.35
C ASP A 190 -25.82 -20.96 28.36
N LEU A 191 -26.26 -21.08 29.61
CA LEU A 191 -25.48 -21.59 30.74
C LEU A 191 -25.56 -23.14 30.86
N GLY A 192 -26.25 -23.81 29.93
CA GLY A 192 -26.39 -25.26 29.89
C GLY A 192 -27.63 -25.79 30.61
N PRO A 193 -27.88 -27.11 30.54
CA PRO A 193 -29.21 -27.71 30.74
C PRO A 193 -29.76 -27.72 32.18
N GLU A 194 -29.03 -27.21 33.17
CA GLU A 194 -29.50 -27.07 34.57
C GLU A 194 -29.83 -25.61 34.96
N SER A 195 -29.71 -24.67 34.03
CA SER A 195 -29.89 -23.22 34.21
C SER A 195 -30.68 -22.59 33.06
N ASP A 196 -31.43 -21.52 33.34
CA ASP A 196 -32.10 -20.73 32.29
C ASP A 196 -31.07 -19.85 31.55
N SER A 197 -31.30 -19.57 30.27
CA SER A 197 -30.46 -18.65 29.48
C SER A 197 -30.56 -17.21 29.99
N GLU A 198 -29.43 -16.50 30.00
CA GLU A 198 -29.31 -15.14 30.52
C GLU A 198 -29.20 -14.11 29.39
N GLU A 199 -29.85 -12.96 29.54
CA GLU A 199 -29.74 -11.85 28.60
C GLU A 199 -28.52 -10.98 28.93
N VAL A 200 -27.65 -10.78 27.95
CA VAL A 200 -26.41 -10.01 28.07
C VAL A 200 -26.69 -8.55 27.74
N MET A 201 -26.29 -7.64 28.64
CA MET A 201 -26.42 -6.21 28.44
C MET A 201 -25.37 -5.72 27.43
N LEU A 202 -25.83 -5.12 26.33
CA LEU A 202 -25.01 -4.42 25.35
C LEU A 202 -24.84 -2.94 25.72
N ASP A 203 -23.70 -2.35 25.38
CA ASP A 203 -23.47 -0.91 25.46
C ASP A 203 -23.93 -0.15 24.19
N ASP A 204 -23.66 1.15 24.14
CA ASP A 204 -24.03 2.02 23.01
C ASP A 204 -23.30 1.64 21.70
N ALA A 205 -22.17 0.92 21.77
CA ALA A 205 -21.43 0.37 20.64
C ALA A 205 -21.81 -1.09 20.31
N ARG A 206 -22.78 -1.68 21.03
CA ARG A 206 -23.19 -3.09 20.95
C ARG A 206 -22.11 -4.09 21.40
N SER A 207 -21.14 -3.61 22.16
CA SER A 207 -20.16 -4.43 22.85
C SER A 207 -20.68 -4.87 24.21
N PHE A 208 -20.09 -5.93 24.75
CA PHE A 208 -20.36 -6.43 26.10
C PHE A 208 -19.12 -7.01 26.75
N THR A 209 -19.09 -6.97 28.09
CA THR A 209 -18.08 -7.66 28.91
C THR A 209 -18.80 -8.43 30.02
N ILE A 210 -18.55 -9.73 30.09
CA ILE A 210 -19.13 -10.64 31.09
C ILE A 210 -18.01 -11.09 32.02
N ASN A 211 -18.07 -10.62 33.27
CA ASN A 211 -17.22 -11.11 34.35
C ASN A 211 -18.01 -12.09 35.22
N ARG A 212 -17.56 -13.35 35.29
CA ARG A 212 -18.24 -14.45 35.99
C ARG A 212 -17.24 -15.29 36.78
N ALA A 213 -17.65 -15.82 37.94
CA ALA A 213 -16.89 -16.86 38.61
C ALA A 213 -16.92 -18.16 37.78
N GLU A 214 -15.82 -18.91 37.76
CA GLU A 214 -15.70 -20.19 37.04
C GLU A 214 -16.65 -21.27 37.60
N GLU A 215 -16.97 -21.21 38.90
CA GLU A 215 -17.68 -22.28 39.61
C GLU A 215 -19.11 -22.50 39.09
N GLY A 216 -19.29 -23.63 38.39
CA GLY A 216 -20.61 -24.13 37.94
C GLY A 216 -20.93 -23.88 36.47
N LEU A 217 -20.03 -23.28 35.69
CA LEU A 217 -20.23 -23.05 34.26
C LEU A 217 -19.96 -24.33 33.42
N PRO A 218 -20.63 -24.49 32.26
CA PRO A 218 -20.30 -25.55 31.31
C PRO A 218 -18.93 -25.29 30.65
N PRO A 219 -18.22 -26.33 30.17
CA PRO A 219 -16.90 -26.18 29.54
C PRO A 219 -16.90 -25.40 28.22
N ALA A 220 -18.08 -25.17 27.65
CA ALA A 220 -18.31 -24.20 26.58
C ALA A 220 -19.66 -23.51 26.81
N LEU A 221 -19.69 -22.20 26.67
CA LEU A 221 -20.88 -21.35 26.71
C LEU A 221 -21.35 -21.09 25.28
N VAL A 222 -22.65 -21.15 25.02
CA VAL A 222 -23.24 -20.79 23.71
C VAL A 222 -23.88 -19.42 23.83
N PHE A 223 -23.71 -18.58 22.82
CA PHE A 223 -24.29 -17.25 22.75
C PHE A 223 -25.06 -17.09 21.45
N THR A 224 -26.29 -16.57 21.54
CA THR A 224 -27.15 -16.30 20.39
C THR A 224 -27.48 -14.80 20.34
N ALA A 225 -26.99 -14.10 19.31
CA ALA A 225 -27.38 -12.73 19.01
C ALA A 225 -28.67 -12.71 18.16
N THR A 226 -29.56 -11.76 18.41
CA THR A 226 -30.75 -11.50 17.60
C THR A 226 -30.92 -9.99 17.45
N CYS A 227 -30.98 -9.49 16.22
CA CYS A 227 -31.19 -8.07 15.95
C CYS A 227 -32.39 -7.84 15.03
N VAL A 228 -33.29 -6.98 15.48
CA VAL A 228 -34.53 -6.61 14.80
C VAL A 228 -34.35 -5.22 14.18
N GLY A 229 -34.46 -5.13 12.86
CA GLY A 229 -34.41 -3.89 12.10
C GLY A 229 -35.77 -3.45 11.57
N PRO A 230 -35.82 -2.40 10.73
CA PRO A 230 -37.07 -1.83 10.23
C PRO A 230 -37.87 -2.74 9.28
N VAL A 231 -37.20 -3.65 8.58
CA VAL A 231 -37.76 -4.48 7.50
C VAL A 231 -37.71 -5.99 7.82
N ASP A 232 -36.67 -6.42 8.53
CA ASP A 232 -36.31 -7.82 8.73
C ASP A 232 -35.60 -8.08 10.08
N THR A 233 -35.18 -9.33 10.32
CA THR A 233 -34.57 -9.78 11.60
C THR A 233 -33.45 -10.76 11.30
N ALA A 234 -32.31 -10.58 11.97
CA ALA A 234 -31.11 -11.39 11.81
C ALA A 234 -30.74 -12.07 13.13
N THR A 235 -30.10 -13.23 13.04
CA THR A 235 -29.67 -14.06 14.19
C THR A 235 -28.33 -14.71 13.91
N ASP A 236 -27.44 -14.74 14.89
CA ASP A 236 -26.16 -15.49 14.83
C ASP A 236 -25.94 -16.25 16.14
N GLU A 237 -25.22 -17.38 16.07
CA GLU A 237 -24.94 -18.25 17.22
C GLU A 237 -23.48 -18.71 17.22
N ARG A 238 -22.79 -18.50 18.34
CA ARG A 238 -21.36 -18.78 18.55
C ARG A 238 -21.13 -19.43 19.92
N SER A 239 -19.93 -19.94 20.18
CA SER A 239 -19.59 -20.52 21.49
C SER A 239 -18.16 -20.22 21.93
N VAL A 240 -17.98 -20.13 23.25
CA VAL A 240 -16.71 -19.79 23.92
C VAL A 240 -16.33 -20.91 24.88
N ARG A 241 -15.11 -21.46 24.75
CA ARG A 241 -14.56 -22.49 25.65
C ARG A 241 -13.81 -21.88 26.84
N LEU A 242 -13.72 -22.57 27.99
CA LEU A 242 -13.06 -22.04 29.20
C LEU A 242 -11.70 -22.71 29.50
N ILE A 243 -10.70 -21.93 29.92
CA ILE A 243 -9.30 -22.33 30.27
C ILE A 243 -8.87 -21.60 31.57
N LEU A 244 -7.80 -22.00 32.29
CA LEU A 244 -7.37 -21.42 33.59
C LEU A 244 -5.86 -21.08 33.65
N SER A 245 -5.47 -19.97 34.32
CA SER A 245 -4.05 -19.57 34.59
C SER A 245 -3.87 -18.72 35.88
N GLU A 246 -2.61 -18.50 36.34
CA GLU A 246 -2.20 -17.77 37.58
C GLU A 246 -0.86 -16.99 37.39
N VAL A 247 -0.65 -15.76 37.92
CA VAL A 247 0.70 -15.10 38.00
C VAL A 247 0.93 -13.96 39.05
N VAL A 248 2.22 -13.82 39.49
CA VAL A 248 3.02 -12.71 40.15
C VAL A 248 2.76 -12.17 41.58
N VAL A 249 3.77 -11.46 42.14
CA VAL A 249 4.10 -11.31 43.58
C VAL A 249 4.84 -9.98 43.90
N ASP A 250 4.65 -9.42 45.10
CA ASP A 250 5.43 -8.33 45.74
C ASP A 250 6.52 -8.90 46.68
N ALA A 251 7.75 -8.39 46.62
CA ALA A 251 8.93 -9.09 47.13
C ALA A 251 9.21 -8.95 48.65
N ASP A 252 9.01 -7.77 49.25
CA ASP A 252 9.31 -7.50 50.67
C ASP A 252 8.12 -6.99 51.51
N GLY A 253 6.99 -6.66 50.84
CA GLY A 253 5.70 -6.41 51.45
C GLY A 253 5.48 -5.03 52.05
N ASP A 254 6.39 -4.07 51.86
CA ASP A 254 6.31 -2.76 52.53
C ASP A 254 5.09 -1.90 52.13
N GLY A 255 4.50 -2.16 50.96
CA GLY A 255 3.33 -1.48 50.41
C GLY A 255 3.60 -0.67 49.13
N VAL A 256 4.84 -0.61 48.65
CA VAL A 256 5.23 -0.12 47.32
C VAL A 256 5.60 -1.32 46.44
N HIS A 257 5.18 -1.32 45.19
CA HIS A 257 5.54 -2.40 44.26
C HIS A 257 7.00 -2.26 43.81
N ASP A 258 7.69 -3.38 43.55
CA ASP A 258 9.10 -3.43 43.08
C ASP A 258 9.44 -2.44 41.94
N ASP A 259 8.46 -2.08 41.10
CA ASP A 259 8.60 -1.16 39.96
C ASP A 259 8.66 0.34 40.34
N LEU A 260 8.27 0.69 41.58
CA LEU A 260 8.05 2.06 42.06
C LEU A 260 8.84 2.41 43.34
N ASP A 261 9.67 1.49 43.82
CA ASP A 261 10.53 1.68 44.99
C ASP A 261 11.97 2.01 44.56
N LEU A 262 12.60 3.01 45.19
CA LEU A 262 14.02 3.31 45.01
C LEU A 262 14.93 2.33 45.77
N CYS A 263 14.36 1.52 46.68
CA CYS A 263 15.05 0.49 47.46
C CYS A 263 14.38 -0.92 47.46
N PRO A 264 14.07 -1.58 46.30
CA PRO A 264 13.12 -2.72 46.14
C PRO A 264 13.37 -4.05 46.89
N ASN A 265 14.31 -4.13 47.81
CA ASN A 265 14.59 -5.27 48.69
C ASN A 265 14.98 -4.73 50.08
N GLY A 266 14.25 -3.72 50.53
CA GLY A 266 14.58 -2.81 51.61
C GLY A 266 14.07 -3.29 52.97
N VAL A 267 13.64 -2.34 53.81
CA VAL A 267 13.17 -2.61 55.18
C VAL A 267 11.65 -2.75 55.18
N GLY A 268 11.12 -3.84 54.60
CA GLY A 268 9.67 -4.03 54.37
C GLY A 268 8.83 -4.59 55.53
N GLU A 269 7.66 -5.19 55.21
CA GLU A 269 6.68 -5.71 56.20
C GLU A 269 7.33 -6.72 57.16
N THR A 270 8.27 -7.53 56.66
CA THR A 270 8.97 -8.53 57.48
C THR A 270 9.77 -7.94 58.64
N GLU A 271 10.17 -6.66 58.55
CA GLU A 271 10.82 -5.89 59.62
C GLU A 271 9.86 -4.90 60.34
N GLY A 272 8.63 -4.76 59.83
CA GLY A 272 7.54 -4.02 60.47
C GLY A 272 7.50 -2.52 60.17
N TRP A 273 8.07 -2.09 59.05
CA TRP A 273 8.01 -0.72 58.53
C TRP A 273 7.13 -0.66 57.27
N THR A 274 6.57 0.52 57.00
CA THR A 274 5.87 0.91 55.76
C THR A 274 5.96 2.43 55.61
N SER A 275 6.22 2.98 54.42
CA SER A 275 6.45 4.43 54.19
C SER A 275 5.30 5.34 54.70
N LYS A 276 5.67 6.49 55.31
CA LYS A 276 4.78 7.52 55.88
C LYS A 276 5.49 8.88 56.04
N ALA A 277 4.77 9.96 55.71
CA ALA A 277 5.12 11.40 55.77
C ALA A 277 5.59 12.00 57.14
N SER A 278 6.01 11.17 58.10
CA SER A 278 6.56 11.58 59.41
C SER A 278 7.93 10.96 59.70
N THR A 279 8.47 10.22 58.74
CA THR A 279 9.71 9.43 58.78
C THR A 279 10.34 9.33 57.38
N ASP A 280 9.90 10.21 56.50
CA ASP A 280 10.03 10.28 55.04
C ASP A 280 9.37 11.64 54.73
N HIS A 281 10.12 12.75 54.82
CA HIS A 281 9.56 14.11 54.94
C HIS A 281 9.04 14.66 53.60
N ASP A 282 9.59 14.16 52.50
CA ASP A 282 9.29 14.53 51.11
C ASP A 282 8.70 13.38 50.27
N GLY A 283 8.93 12.10 50.61
CA GLY A 283 8.02 11.00 50.27
C GLY A 283 8.48 9.98 49.21
N ASP A 284 9.76 9.60 49.18
CA ASP A 284 10.37 8.85 48.05
C ASP A 284 10.55 7.32 48.26
N GLY A 285 10.22 6.80 49.45
CA GLY A 285 10.42 5.39 49.82
C GLY A 285 11.67 5.12 50.67
N CYS A 286 12.54 6.11 50.86
CA CYS A 286 13.69 6.05 51.77
C CYS A 286 13.34 6.62 53.16
N ARG A 287 14.31 6.80 54.07
CA ARG A 287 14.04 7.20 55.47
C ARG A 287 15.00 8.26 56.03
N ASP A 288 14.58 9.54 55.97
CA ASP A 288 15.26 10.79 56.39
C ASP A 288 16.50 10.61 57.28
N ARG A 289 16.27 10.05 58.48
CA ARG A 289 17.20 10.07 59.63
C ARG A 289 18.56 9.47 59.33
N ASP A 290 18.61 8.50 58.43
CA ASP A 290 19.83 7.77 58.14
C ASP A 290 20.31 8.00 56.68
N GLU A 291 19.60 8.84 55.89
CA GLU A 291 19.66 8.86 54.42
C GLU A 291 19.63 10.28 53.74
N ASP A 292 19.47 11.44 54.43
CA ASP A 292 19.50 12.84 53.86
C ASP A 292 20.10 13.96 54.80
N GLU A 293 20.49 15.17 54.32
CA GLU A 293 21.16 16.25 55.10
C GLU A 293 20.92 17.77 54.65
N ASP A 294 19.68 18.34 54.62
CA ASP A 294 19.43 19.83 54.50
C ASP A 294 18.07 20.33 55.12
N ASP A 295 17.94 21.63 55.52
CA ASP A 295 16.96 22.06 56.57
C ASP A 295 15.98 23.27 56.33
N ASP A 296 16.37 24.51 55.93
CA ASP A 296 15.40 25.67 55.89
C ASP A 296 15.41 26.63 54.66
N ASN A 297 16.51 26.67 53.89
CA ASN A 297 16.57 27.09 52.48
C ASN A 297 16.22 28.58 52.15
N ASP A 298 16.75 29.56 52.90
CA ASP A 298 16.61 31.01 52.60
C ASP A 298 17.64 31.61 51.61
N GLY A 299 18.61 30.80 51.17
CA GLY A 299 19.58 31.14 50.13
C GLY A 299 20.99 31.50 50.61
N ILE A 300 21.20 31.74 51.92
CA ILE A 300 22.53 31.83 52.54
C ILE A 300 22.67 30.65 53.50
N SER A 301 23.41 29.61 53.10
CA SER A 301 23.58 28.42 53.96
C SER A 301 24.14 28.78 55.34
N ASP A 302 23.83 27.93 56.35
CA ASP A 302 24.10 28.00 57.81
C ASP A 302 25.41 28.65 58.32
N ALA A 303 26.38 28.93 57.45
CA ALA A 303 27.72 29.41 57.76
C ALA A 303 28.06 30.85 57.33
N LEU A 304 27.20 31.60 56.60
CA LEU A 304 27.61 32.86 55.94
C LEU A 304 26.83 34.16 56.25
N ASP A 305 25.84 34.14 57.15
CA ASP A 305 25.05 35.33 57.53
C ASP A 305 25.67 36.13 58.72
N GLY A 306 25.61 37.47 58.62
CA GLY A 306 26.06 38.41 59.65
C GLY A 306 25.03 38.71 60.75
N CYS A 307 23.72 38.45 60.54
CA CYS A 307 22.63 38.83 61.45
C CYS A 307 21.44 37.83 61.45
N LEU A 308 21.68 36.60 61.95
CA LEU A 308 20.72 35.48 61.93
C LEU A 308 19.31 35.75 62.55
N SER A 309 18.29 35.52 61.71
CA SER A 309 16.84 35.28 61.96
C SER A 309 15.83 36.45 62.14
N GLU A 310 14.98 36.64 61.13
CA GLU A 310 13.50 36.48 61.23
C GLU A 310 12.92 36.21 59.81
N PRO A 311 12.13 35.14 59.55
CA PRO A 311 11.65 34.83 58.21
C PRO A 311 10.67 35.89 57.69
N GLY A 312 10.98 36.53 56.55
CA GLY A 312 10.03 37.38 55.83
C GLY A 312 10.52 38.76 55.36
N TRP A 313 11.81 39.06 55.43
CA TRP A 313 12.41 40.19 54.70
C TRP A 313 13.74 39.76 54.07
N THR A 314 14.23 40.55 53.12
CA THR A 314 15.47 40.32 52.37
C THR A 314 16.23 41.64 52.29
N SER A 315 17.57 41.63 52.40
CA SER A 315 18.39 42.83 52.26
C SER A 315 18.13 43.51 50.90
N SER A 316 17.94 44.84 50.88
CA SER A 316 17.48 45.53 49.67
C SER A 316 17.90 47.00 49.58
N THR A 317 18.32 47.38 48.36
CA THR A 317 19.00 48.62 47.95
C THR A 317 18.22 49.93 48.11
N LEU A 318 16.99 49.88 48.61
CA LEU A 318 16.02 50.99 48.64
C LEU A 318 15.78 51.54 50.05
N GLU A 319 16.32 50.85 51.03
CA GLU A 319 16.29 51.20 52.45
C GLU A 319 17.72 51.28 53.02
N ASP A 320 18.70 50.82 52.25
CA ASP A 320 20.14 50.70 52.50
C ASP A 320 20.81 50.93 51.13
N HIS A 321 21.39 52.10 50.88
CA HIS A 321 21.78 52.53 49.53
C HIS A 321 23.14 51.95 49.12
N ASP A 322 24.05 51.70 50.08
CA ASP A 322 25.38 51.11 49.86
C ASP A 322 25.51 49.61 50.27
N ASN A 323 24.47 49.04 50.89
CA ASN A 323 24.20 47.60 51.08
C ASN A 323 25.19 46.83 51.95
N ASP A 324 25.58 47.40 53.09
CA ASP A 324 26.31 46.67 54.14
C ASP A 324 25.40 45.89 55.11
N GLY A 325 24.08 46.05 55.00
CA GLY A 325 23.05 45.47 55.86
C GLY A 325 22.40 46.45 56.86
N CYS A 326 22.56 47.77 56.67
CA CYS A 326 22.17 48.84 57.60
C CYS A 326 21.34 49.94 56.91
N ARG A 327 20.41 50.62 57.61
CA ARG A 327 19.29 51.34 56.97
C ARG A 327 19.44 52.89 56.87
N ASP A 328 19.61 53.43 55.65
CA ASP A 328 19.85 54.85 55.28
C ASP A 328 19.12 55.87 56.15
N ALA A 329 17.78 55.80 56.11
CA ALA A 329 16.88 56.86 56.57
C ALA A 329 16.88 57.09 58.10
N SER A 330 17.77 56.38 58.81
CA SER A 330 18.01 56.53 60.23
C SER A 330 19.48 56.76 60.60
N GLU A 331 20.46 56.41 59.75
CA GLU A 331 21.86 56.23 60.18
C GLU A 331 23.00 56.79 59.26
N ASP A 332 22.74 57.48 58.13
CA ASP A 332 23.77 58.14 57.25
C ASP A 332 23.55 59.65 56.89
N ASP A 333 24.56 60.36 56.34
CA ASP A 333 24.65 61.84 56.19
C ASP A 333 25.56 62.35 55.01
N ASP A 334 26.10 61.46 54.16
CA ASP A 334 26.81 61.75 52.89
C ASP A 334 26.26 60.74 51.86
N ASP A 335 25.04 61.02 51.36
CA ASP A 335 24.12 60.07 50.71
C ASP A 335 24.76 59.25 49.59
N ASP A 336 25.80 59.78 48.94
CA ASP A 336 26.56 59.12 47.89
C ASP A 336 28.08 58.98 48.18
N ASN A 337 28.67 59.72 49.14
CA ASN A 337 30.08 59.60 49.51
C ASN A 337 31.09 59.85 48.36
N ASP A 338 30.69 60.53 47.26
CA ASP A 338 31.56 60.77 46.10
C ASP A 338 32.65 61.84 46.37
N GLY A 339 32.56 62.58 47.48
CA GLY A 339 33.58 63.56 47.86
C GLY A 339 33.63 64.84 47.00
N ARG A 340 32.67 65.07 46.09
CA ARG A 340 32.11 66.40 45.86
C ARG A 340 31.21 66.75 47.06
N ARG A 341 30.32 67.70 46.89
CA ARG A 341 29.33 68.14 47.88
C ARG A 341 28.19 68.76 47.08
N ASP A 342 26.98 68.44 47.48
CA ASP A 342 25.66 68.75 46.90
C ASP A 342 25.32 70.25 46.68
N VAL A 343 26.30 71.15 46.80
CA VAL A 343 26.22 72.60 46.50
C VAL A 343 27.26 73.11 45.50
N GLU A 344 28.26 72.30 45.15
CA GLU A 344 29.32 72.60 44.19
C GLU A 344 29.31 71.62 43.01
N ASP A 345 28.27 70.78 42.94
CA ASP A 345 28.02 69.78 41.92
C ASP A 345 26.97 70.25 40.90
N ALA A 346 27.07 69.76 39.66
CA ALA A 346 25.98 69.84 38.71
C ALA A 346 24.91 68.77 38.99
N CYS A 347 25.28 67.70 39.71
CA CYS A 347 24.45 66.54 40.05
C CYS A 347 24.51 66.16 41.56
N PRO A 348 23.62 66.74 42.41
CA PRO A 348 23.78 66.73 43.88
C PRO A 348 23.30 65.53 44.72
N GLN A 349 22.78 64.46 44.13
CA GLN A 349 22.46 63.19 44.81
C GLN A 349 22.74 62.10 43.79
N GLY A 350 24.01 62.00 43.43
CA GLY A 350 24.48 61.23 42.28
C GLY A 350 24.73 59.77 42.65
N MET A 351 25.52 59.10 41.83
CA MET A 351 25.96 57.74 42.09
C MET A 351 26.82 57.66 43.37
N THR A 352 26.75 56.55 44.11
CA THR A 352 27.51 56.39 45.36
C THR A 352 28.89 55.74 45.18
N GLY A 353 29.83 56.04 46.08
CA GLY A 353 31.10 55.34 46.24
C GLY A 353 32.22 55.63 45.21
N TRP A 354 32.05 56.65 44.35
CA TRP A 354 33.06 57.08 43.37
C TRP A 354 33.80 58.35 43.84
N ILE A 355 34.47 59.07 42.92
CA ILE A 355 35.02 60.41 43.17
C ILE A 355 35.18 61.18 41.83
N SER A 356 34.59 62.37 41.66
CA SER A 356 34.73 63.14 40.39
C SER A 356 36.21 63.45 40.04
N LEU A 357 36.67 62.80 38.96
CA LEU A 357 38.01 62.71 38.40
C LEU A 357 37.91 62.46 36.89
N ARG A 358 38.91 62.86 36.09
CA ARG A 358 38.95 62.78 34.60
C ARG A 358 38.74 61.38 33.98
N SER A 359 38.65 60.35 34.81
CA SER A 359 38.40 58.96 34.44
C SER A 359 36.94 58.52 34.66
N LEU A 360 36.08 59.44 35.10
CA LEU A 360 34.71 59.25 35.60
C LEU A 360 33.86 60.52 35.33
N ASP A 361 34.38 61.39 34.46
CA ASP A 361 34.12 62.83 34.30
C ASP A 361 35.12 63.32 33.21
N TRP A 362 35.01 62.77 32.00
CA TRP A 362 35.92 62.85 30.84
C TRP A 362 36.20 64.31 30.45
N ASP A 363 35.15 65.12 30.48
CA ASP A 363 35.13 66.57 30.32
C ASP A 363 35.70 67.32 31.55
N LEU A 364 35.31 66.96 32.79
CA LEU A 364 35.57 67.58 34.11
C LEU A 364 34.55 68.64 34.60
N ASP A 365 33.27 68.31 34.54
CA ASP A 365 32.10 69.12 34.89
C ASP A 365 31.62 68.92 36.35
N GLY A 366 31.67 67.69 36.86
CA GLY A 366 31.22 67.31 38.21
C GLY A 366 30.14 66.24 38.20
N CYS A 367 29.25 66.27 37.21
CA CYS A 367 28.38 65.14 36.90
C CYS A 367 29.21 63.95 36.41
N ASN A 368 28.73 62.74 36.68
CA ASN A 368 29.33 61.53 36.16
C ASN A 368 28.90 61.37 34.69
N ASP A 369 29.87 61.39 33.78
CA ASP A 369 29.72 61.02 32.36
C ASP A 369 28.56 60.03 32.10
N ASN A 370 28.55 58.91 32.84
CA ASN A 370 27.73 57.74 32.55
C ASN A 370 26.28 57.81 33.08
N GLU A 371 25.96 58.78 33.94
CA GLU A 371 24.64 58.89 34.59
C GLU A 371 23.95 60.24 34.30
N GLU A 372 24.73 61.23 33.87
CA GLU A 372 24.40 62.63 34.12
C GLU A 372 24.84 63.63 33.00
N ASP A 373 25.63 63.19 32.01
CA ASP A 373 25.85 63.90 30.73
C ASP A 373 25.24 63.09 29.55
N ASP A 374 25.02 63.71 28.39
CA ASP A 374 24.34 63.13 27.20
C ASP A 374 25.15 63.31 25.87
N ASP A 375 26.37 63.87 25.90
CA ASP A 375 27.26 64.14 24.74
C ASP A 375 28.75 64.17 25.21
N ASP A 376 29.22 63.02 25.70
CA ASP A 376 30.46 62.78 26.44
C ASP A 376 31.75 63.28 25.73
N ASP A 377 31.86 63.16 24.40
CA ASP A 377 33.03 63.59 23.63
C ASP A 377 32.82 64.80 22.69
N SER A 378 31.57 65.24 22.50
CA SER A 378 31.20 66.36 21.62
C SER A 378 31.50 66.17 20.13
N ASP A 379 31.42 64.93 19.62
CA ASP A 379 31.54 64.54 18.22
C ASP A 379 30.41 65.08 17.31
N THR A 380 29.19 65.22 17.85
CA THR A 380 27.89 65.62 17.24
C THR A 380 26.90 64.52 16.87
N VAL A 381 27.24 63.24 17.03
CA VAL A 381 26.26 62.26 17.52
C VAL A 381 25.97 62.55 19.01
N LEU A 382 24.96 61.93 19.61
CA LEU A 382 24.67 62.02 21.06
C LEU A 382 24.89 60.64 21.66
N ASP A 383 25.30 60.53 22.92
CA ASP A 383 25.62 59.24 23.56
C ASP A 383 24.48 58.20 23.53
N VAL A 384 23.24 58.66 23.32
CA VAL A 384 22.02 57.84 23.17
C VAL A 384 21.81 57.23 21.78
N ASP A 385 22.49 57.78 20.77
CA ASP A 385 22.46 57.40 19.36
C ASP A 385 23.90 57.08 18.85
N ASP A 386 24.88 56.90 19.75
CA ASP A 386 26.31 56.65 19.51
C ASP A 386 26.78 55.41 20.30
N ALA A 387 27.41 54.42 19.64
CA ALA A 387 28.02 53.26 20.29
C ALA A 387 29.45 53.52 20.82
N CYS A 388 30.09 54.60 20.36
CA CYS A 388 31.38 55.11 20.76
C CYS A 388 31.35 56.50 21.46
N PRO A 389 30.53 56.76 22.53
CA PRO A 389 30.41 58.07 23.20
C PRO A 389 31.70 58.78 23.65
N LYS A 390 32.84 58.09 23.67
CA LYS A 390 34.16 58.59 24.10
C LYS A 390 35.25 58.37 23.04
N GLY A 391 34.90 58.48 21.76
CA GLY A 391 35.72 58.19 20.58
C GLY A 391 36.64 59.31 20.07
N GLU A 392 37.10 59.21 18.81
CA GLU A 392 38.00 60.16 18.15
C GLU A 392 37.23 61.39 17.63
N SER A 393 36.86 62.25 18.57
CA SER A 393 36.20 63.55 18.36
C SER A 393 36.44 64.22 16.99
N ALA A 394 35.34 64.58 16.32
CA ALA A 394 35.23 65.42 15.12
C ALA A 394 35.53 64.76 13.75
N TRP A 395 34.85 63.63 13.47
CA TRP A 395 34.77 63.00 12.14
C TRP A 395 33.37 63.21 11.49
N LEU A 396 32.91 62.31 10.60
CA LEU A 396 31.64 62.43 9.85
C LEU A 396 31.15 61.05 9.31
N GLN A 397 29.92 60.67 9.68
CA GLN A 397 29.22 59.44 9.32
C GLN A 397 28.88 59.25 7.81
N ASP A 398 29.28 58.13 7.17
CA ASP A 398 28.69 57.60 5.92
C ASP A 398 28.91 56.08 5.72
N ASN A 399 28.13 55.45 4.83
CA ASN A 399 28.06 54.00 4.56
C ASN A 399 29.34 53.34 4.00
N SER A 400 30.50 53.97 4.17
CA SER A 400 31.83 53.46 3.83
C SER A 400 32.90 53.79 4.88
N THR A 401 32.45 54.27 6.05
CA THR A 401 33.20 54.61 7.26
C THR A 401 32.36 54.35 8.52
N ASP A 402 31.25 53.66 8.35
CA ASP A 402 30.16 53.40 9.31
C ASP A 402 29.10 52.59 8.52
N TRP A 403 29.25 51.26 8.50
CA TRP A 403 28.44 50.36 7.67
C TRP A 403 27.01 50.15 8.22
N ASP A 404 26.87 50.00 9.53
CA ASP A 404 25.61 49.72 10.23
C ASP A 404 24.83 50.99 10.68
N ARG A 405 25.57 52.07 10.98
CA ARG A 405 25.15 53.41 11.45
C ARG A 405 25.00 53.61 12.95
N ASP A 406 25.86 52.99 13.74
CA ASP A 406 25.85 53.10 15.21
C ASP A 406 26.59 54.33 15.80
N GLY A 407 27.43 55.04 15.02
CA GLY A 407 28.22 56.17 15.53
C GLY A 407 29.67 55.83 15.88
N CYS A 408 30.11 54.60 15.69
CA CYS A 408 31.52 54.21 15.64
C CYS A 408 32.09 54.34 14.20
N LEU A 409 33.40 54.20 14.08
CA LEU A 409 34.13 54.30 12.80
C LEU A 409 34.80 52.97 12.45
N ASP A 410 34.23 52.25 11.45
CA ASP A 410 34.64 50.93 10.90
C ASP A 410 36.16 50.66 11.05
N LEU A 411 36.98 51.64 10.61
CA LEU A 411 38.41 51.45 10.41
C LEU A 411 39.25 51.48 11.70
N THR A 412 38.72 52.02 12.80
CA THR A 412 39.55 52.40 13.96
C THR A 412 38.91 52.30 15.33
N GLU A 413 37.58 52.35 15.43
CA GLU A 413 36.88 52.45 16.72
C GLU A 413 35.70 51.50 16.86
N ASP A 414 35.15 51.04 15.73
CA ASP A 414 34.29 49.87 15.69
C ASP A 414 35.12 48.58 15.78
N GLU A 415 34.58 47.56 16.45
CA GLU A 415 35.13 46.19 16.49
C GLU A 415 34.17 45.15 15.87
N ASP A 416 32.95 45.52 15.44
CA ASP A 416 31.91 44.68 14.80
C ASP A 416 31.19 45.50 13.69
N ASP A 417 31.83 45.60 12.51
CA ASP A 417 31.47 46.46 11.35
C ASP A 417 29.97 46.35 10.93
N ASP A 418 29.24 45.28 11.28
CA ASP A 418 27.80 45.14 10.96
C ASP A 418 26.86 44.89 12.14
N ASN A 419 27.39 44.92 13.36
CA ASN A 419 26.70 44.79 14.64
C ASN A 419 25.80 43.54 14.72
N ASP A 420 26.27 42.40 14.19
CA ASP A 420 25.58 41.11 14.32
C ASP A 420 25.85 40.40 15.66
N GLY A 421 26.86 40.86 16.40
CA GLY A 421 27.29 40.34 17.69
C GLY A 421 28.54 39.45 17.63
N VAL A 422 29.29 39.46 16.53
CA VAL A 422 30.57 38.76 16.36
C VAL A 422 31.66 39.73 15.92
N ASP A 423 32.53 40.13 16.86
CA ASP A 423 33.66 41.02 16.57
C ASP A 423 34.45 40.57 15.31
N ASP A 424 34.86 41.55 14.51
CA ASP A 424 35.59 41.41 13.26
C ASP A 424 36.91 40.63 13.44
N MET A 425 37.65 40.96 14.51
CA MET A 425 38.98 40.43 14.81
C MET A 425 39.32 40.36 16.31
N ASP A 426 40.07 39.33 16.71
CA ASP A 426 40.65 39.26 18.05
C ASP A 426 41.73 40.32 18.29
N LEU A 427 42.08 40.56 19.57
CA LEU A 427 43.16 41.46 20.01
C LEU A 427 44.57 41.15 19.43
N ASN A 428 44.74 40.07 18.64
CA ASN A 428 45.97 39.74 17.92
C ASN A 428 45.87 39.96 16.39
N GLY A 429 44.72 40.40 15.88
CA GLY A 429 44.42 40.56 14.45
C GLY A 429 44.04 39.24 13.76
N THR A 430 43.38 38.33 14.48
CA THR A 430 42.82 37.09 13.95
C THR A 430 41.35 37.31 13.63
N MET A 431 40.97 37.19 12.37
CA MET A 431 39.58 37.26 11.92
C MET A 431 38.71 36.27 12.71
N LEU A 432 37.68 36.78 13.38
CA LEU A 432 36.75 36.02 14.22
C LEU A 432 35.43 35.82 13.46
N ASP A 433 34.82 36.91 12.98
CA ASP A 433 33.77 36.85 11.98
C ASP A 433 34.32 36.42 10.60
N LEU A 434 33.63 35.51 9.92
CA LEU A 434 33.92 35.09 8.54
C LEU A 434 33.15 35.90 7.48
N CYS A 435 32.14 36.65 7.90
CA CYS A 435 31.15 37.37 7.11
C CYS A 435 30.93 38.84 7.57
N PRO A 436 31.98 39.68 7.75
CA PRO A 436 31.97 41.03 8.39
C PRO A 436 31.23 42.16 7.65
N GLN A 437 30.37 41.77 6.71
CA GLN A 437 29.39 42.60 6.03
C GLN A 437 28.16 41.71 5.77
N SER A 438 27.68 41.07 6.83
CA SER A 438 26.46 40.29 6.95
C SER A 438 25.25 41.14 6.57
N THR A 439 24.10 40.50 6.37
CA THR A 439 22.87 41.24 6.05
C THR A 439 22.33 41.90 7.32
N ILE A 440 22.66 43.19 7.54
CA ILE A 440 22.25 44.01 8.70
C ILE A 440 20.87 43.61 9.27
N GLY A 441 20.87 43.11 10.51
CA GLY A 441 19.68 42.66 11.23
C GLY A 441 19.16 41.26 10.86
N ALA A 442 19.93 40.46 10.12
CA ALA A 442 19.73 39.02 9.99
C ALA A 442 20.17 38.29 11.27
N ALA A 443 19.78 37.02 11.40
CA ALA A 443 20.31 36.14 12.44
C ALA A 443 21.50 35.34 11.89
N VAL A 444 22.64 35.43 12.59
CA VAL A 444 23.92 34.82 12.20
C VAL A 444 24.26 33.61 13.07
N ASP A 445 25.38 32.94 12.80
CA ASP A 445 25.92 31.85 13.61
C ASP A 445 27.09 32.29 14.52
N GLU A 446 27.84 31.34 15.08
CA GLU A 446 29.03 31.62 15.90
C GLU A 446 30.23 32.19 15.11
N PHE A 447 30.05 32.48 13.82
CA PHE A 447 31.06 33.00 12.89
C PHE A 447 30.54 34.18 12.05
N GLY A 448 29.51 34.91 12.52
CA GLY A 448 28.89 36.09 11.88
C GLY A 448 28.23 35.86 10.52
N CYS A 449 28.06 34.60 10.10
CA CYS A 449 27.49 34.30 8.79
C CYS A 449 25.97 34.13 8.84
N ALA A 450 25.26 35.00 8.11
CA ALA A 450 23.82 34.89 7.89
C ALA A 450 23.47 33.67 7.01
N ALA A 451 22.24 33.16 7.13
CA ALA A 451 21.79 31.96 6.43
C ALA A 451 21.86 32.04 4.88
N ASP A 452 21.89 33.23 4.28
CA ASP A 452 22.06 33.41 2.83
C ASP A 452 23.54 33.43 2.38
N GLN A 453 24.47 33.42 3.33
CA GLN A 453 25.91 33.34 3.12
C GLN A 453 26.50 31.95 3.48
N ARG A 454 25.80 31.16 4.30
CA ARG A 454 26.20 29.80 4.72
C ARG A 454 25.67 28.69 3.83
N ASP A 455 26.42 27.60 3.78
CA ASP A 455 26.09 26.30 3.18
C ASP A 455 26.60 25.25 4.19
N THR A 456 25.73 24.85 5.12
CA THR A 456 26.10 24.12 6.34
C THR A 456 26.49 22.66 6.10
N ASP A 457 25.85 22.00 5.13
CA ASP A 457 26.16 20.60 4.80
C ASP A 457 27.13 20.44 3.63
N GLY A 458 27.32 21.48 2.80
CA GLY A 458 28.27 21.51 1.70
C GLY A 458 27.74 20.87 0.41
N ASP A 459 26.41 20.79 0.23
CA ASP A 459 25.78 20.28 -1.00
C ASP A 459 25.88 21.28 -2.18
N GLY A 460 25.98 22.59 -1.87
CA GLY A 460 26.06 23.69 -2.85
C GLY A 460 24.84 24.63 -2.88
N VAL A 461 23.86 24.44 -2.01
CA VAL A 461 22.71 25.32 -1.77
C VAL A 461 22.87 26.02 -0.42
N VAL A 462 22.59 27.32 -0.35
CA VAL A 462 22.74 28.09 0.90
C VAL A 462 21.58 27.85 1.86
N ASP A 463 21.83 27.85 3.17
CA ASP A 463 20.88 27.51 4.24
C ASP A 463 19.53 28.27 4.11
N ALA A 464 19.53 29.51 3.62
CA ALA A 464 18.32 30.32 3.42
C ALA A 464 17.41 29.85 2.28
N THR A 465 17.89 28.95 1.42
CA THR A 465 17.17 28.39 0.26
C THR A 465 17.15 26.86 0.22
N ASP A 466 17.98 26.21 1.04
CA ASP A 466 17.98 24.77 1.24
C ASP A 466 16.72 24.33 2.01
N LEU A 467 16.04 23.32 1.47
CA LEU A 467 14.89 22.67 2.12
C LEU A 467 15.25 21.32 2.76
N CYS A 468 16.45 20.81 2.50
CA CYS A 468 16.92 19.48 2.85
C CYS A 468 18.28 19.53 3.59
N PRO A 469 18.35 20.18 4.78
CA PRO A 469 19.59 20.33 5.52
C PRO A 469 20.16 19.00 6.00
N GLY A 470 21.46 18.81 5.77
CA GLY A 470 22.20 17.59 6.08
C GLY A 470 22.41 16.65 4.89
N THR A 471 22.19 17.13 3.67
CA THR A 471 22.39 16.36 2.45
C THR A 471 23.90 16.19 2.16
N PRO A 472 24.42 14.98 1.90
CA PRO A 472 25.87 14.78 1.86
C PRO A 472 26.55 15.50 0.69
N PRO A 473 27.74 16.13 0.90
CA PRO A 473 28.49 16.78 -0.17
C PRO A 473 28.68 15.89 -1.40
N SER A 474 28.43 16.45 -2.58
CA SER A 474 28.57 15.81 -3.90
C SER A 474 27.57 14.69 -4.26
N THR A 475 26.45 14.58 -3.55
CA THR A 475 25.24 13.91 -4.05
C THR A 475 24.63 14.68 -5.24
N SER A 476 23.63 14.10 -5.90
CA SER A 476 22.97 14.72 -7.06
C SER A 476 21.68 15.42 -6.64
N THR A 477 21.80 16.53 -5.91
CA THR A 477 20.66 17.32 -5.46
C THR A 477 20.00 18.13 -6.57
N ASP A 478 18.75 18.50 -6.35
CA ASP A 478 18.01 19.42 -7.21
C ASP A 478 18.32 20.90 -6.88
N ALA A 479 17.48 21.83 -7.34
CA ALA A 479 17.68 23.26 -7.07
C ALA A 479 17.26 23.70 -5.65
N GLN A 480 16.85 22.77 -4.79
CA GLN A 480 16.30 22.99 -3.45
C GLN A 480 17.12 22.29 -2.35
N GLY A 481 18.28 21.70 -2.69
CA GLY A 481 19.16 20.95 -1.79
C GLY A 481 18.78 19.49 -1.61
N CYS A 482 17.76 19.00 -2.32
CA CYS A 482 17.13 17.72 -2.03
C CYS A 482 17.57 16.60 -2.99
N GLU A 483 17.93 15.44 -2.43
CA GLU A 483 18.17 14.20 -3.18
C GLU A 483 16.89 13.36 -3.31
N ASP A 484 16.66 12.80 -4.49
CA ASP A 484 15.64 11.80 -4.82
C ASP A 484 16.38 10.56 -5.34
N VAL A 485 16.23 9.42 -4.64
CA VAL A 485 17.13 8.26 -4.76
C VAL A 485 16.67 7.27 -5.82
N ASP A 486 15.37 7.08 -5.99
CA ASP A 486 14.76 6.19 -6.99
C ASP A 486 14.08 6.93 -8.15
N GLY A 487 13.92 8.26 -8.04
CA GLY A 487 13.41 9.15 -9.08
C GLY A 487 11.89 9.21 -9.11
N ASP A 488 11.23 8.96 -7.97
CA ASP A 488 9.78 8.84 -7.88
C ASP A 488 9.04 10.18 -7.67
N GLY A 489 9.81 11.23 -7.35
CA GLY A 489 9.32 12.59 -7.13
C GLY A 489 9.18 12.97 -5.65
N VAL A 490 9.49 12.09 -4.71
CA VAL A 490 9.54 12.37 -3.27
C VAL A 490 10.99 12.37 -2.78
N HIS A 491 11.42 13.46 -2.16
CA HIS A 491 12.80 13.59 -1.68
C HIS A 491 13.07 12.72 -0.44
N LEU A 492 14.30 12.20 -0.34
CA LEU A 492 14.75 11.21 0.66
C LEU A 492 14.40 11.56 2.13
N GLN A 493 14.29 12.84 2.47
CA GLN A 493 13.95 13.28 3.84
C GLN A 493 12.46 13.10 4.21
N ASN A 494 11.57 13.12 3.21
CA ASN A 494 10.12 12.91 3.36
C ASN A 494 9.66 11.55 2.83
N ASP A 495 10.54 10.84 2.14
CA ASP A 495 10.34 9.53 1.56
C ASP A 495 10.47 8.42 2.62
N ARG A 496 9.40 7.65 2.79
CA ARG A 496 9.29 6.51 3.71
C ARG A 496 9.65 5.18 3.03
N CYS A 497 9.81 5.17 1.72
CA CYS A 497 10.00 4.01 0.87
C CYS A 497 11.11 4.25 -0.20
N PRO A 498 12.38 4.53 0.19
CA PRO A 498 13.51 4.97 -0.68
C PRO A 498 14.11 3.92 -1.62
N SER A 499 13.23 3.07 -2.15
CA SER A 499 13.46 2.13 -3.23
C SER A 499 12.09 1.71 -3.80
N SER A 500 11.25 2.70 -4.11
CA SER A 500 9.93 2.49 -4.66
C SER A 500 10.03 1.84 -6.06
N PRO A 501 9.19 0.84 -6.37
CA PRO A 501 9.28 0.13 -7.65
C PRO A 501 8.71 0.98 -8.79
N ILE A 502 9.51 1.13 -9.86
CA ILE A 502 9.07 1.77 -11.10
C ILE A 502 7.76 1.15 -11.64
N ARG A 503 6.98 1.98 -12.34
CA ARG A 503 5.66 1.64 -12.92
C ARG A 503 4.54 1.38 -11.90
N TRP A 504 4.59 1.98 -10.72
CA TRP A 504 3.50 1.96 -9.72
C TRP A 504 3.08 3.37 -9.32
N THR A 505 1.83 3.55 -8.88
CA THR A 505 1.44 4.84 -8.29
C THR A 505 2.15 4.98 -6.94
N ILE A 506 2.76 6.15 -6.75
CA ILE A 506 3.46 6.60 -5.56
C ILE A 506 2.53 7.53 -4.78
N ASP A 507 2.52 7.43 -3.44
CA ASP A 507 1.78 8.32 -2.56
C ASP A 507 2.59 9.58 -2.15
N GLU A 508 2.05 10.41 -1.26
CA GLU A 508 2.73 11.62 -0.75
C GLU A 508 3.92 11.33 0.18
N HIS A 509 4.31 10.06 0.32
CA HIS A 509 5.39 9.57 1.18
C HIS A 509 6.42 8.70 0.43
N GLY A 510 6.42 8.68 -0.91
CA GLY A 510 7.32 7.84 -1.72
C GLY A 510 6.92 6.36 -1.77
N CYS A 511 5.80 5.98 -1.16
CA CYS A 511 5.41 4.57 -1.07
C CYS A 511 4.52 4.16 -2.24
N ALA A 512 4.96 3.15 -2.99
CA ALA A 512 4.15 2.55 -4.05
C ALA A 512 2.98 1.74 -3.48
N VAL A 513 1.86 1.66 -4.21
CA VAL A 513 0.67 0.86 -3.83
C VAL A 513 1.00 -0.60 -3.47
N VAL A 514 2.04 -1.19 -4.08
CA VAL A 514 2.52 -2.55 -3.80
C VAL A 514 3.36 -2.70 -2.52
N GLN A 515 3.85 -1.59 -1.96
CA GLN A 515 4.56 -1.53 -0.67
C GLN A 515 3.62 -1.22 0.50
N LEU A 516 2.43 -0.68 0.24
CA LEU A 516 1.44 -0.36 1.26
C LEU A 516 0.84 -1.63 1.90
N PRO A 517 0.58 -1.62 3.22
CA PRO A 517 -0.06 -2.73 3.91
C PRO A 517 -1.51 -2.90 3.45
N VAL A 518 -1.94 -4.13 3.18
CA VAL A 518 -3.32 -4.43 2.83
C VAL A 518 -4.22 -4.18 4.05
N PRO A 519 -5.21 -3.28 4.00
CA PRO A 519 -6.01 -2.93 5.16
C PRO A 519 -6.84 -4.11 5.66
N TRP A 520 -7.10 -4.16 6.95
CA TRP A 520 -7.95 -5.20 7.54
C TRP A 520 -9.34 -5.14 6.92
N THR A 521 -9.74 -6.17 6.16
CA THR A 521 -11.09 -6.24 5.61
C THR A 521 -12.01 -6.81 6.67
N SER A 522 -12.90 -5.97 7.20
CA SER A 522 -13.89 -6.44 8.18
C SER A 522 -14.83 -7.47 7.56
N THR A 523 -14.49 -8.75 7.73
CA THR A 523 -15.34 -9.90 7.32
C THR A 523 -16.68 -9.95 8.03
N GLN A 524 -16.94 -9.04 8.97
CA GLN A 524 -18.29 -8.73 9.38
C GLN A 524 -19.18 -8.67 8.11
N GLY A 525 -18.73 -8.06 7.00
CA GLY A 525 -19.42 -8.07 5.70
C GLY A 525 -19.66 -9.38 4.92
N ALA A 526 -19.03 -10.51 5.28
CA ALA A 526 -18.94 -11.70 4.44
C ALA A 526 -19.88 -12.84 4.88
N PRO A 527 -20.39 -13.69 3.95
CA PRO A 527 -21.03 -14.95 4.32
C PRO A 527 -20.02 -15.91 4.97
N THR A 528 -20.54 -16.84 5.78
CA THR A 528 -19.75 -17.88 6.48
C THR A 528 -18.67 -18.50 5.59
N VAL A 529 -17.46 -18.67 6.13
CA VAL A 529 -16.34 -19.22 5.36
C VAL A 529 -16.67 -20.66 4.98
N SER A 530 -16.81 -20.89 3.67
CA SER A 530 -17.42 -22.09 3.08
C SER A 530 -16.52 -22.78 2.05
N GLY A 531 -15.43 -22.12 1.64
CA GLY A 531 -14.41 -22.66 0.76
C GLY A 531 -13.12 -21.83 0.77
N PRO A 532 -12.07 -22.29 0.07
CA PRO A 532 -10.85 -21.53 -0.14
C PRO A 532 -11.09 -20.24 -0.94
N PHE A 533 -10.09 -19.35 -0.93
CA PHE A 533 -10.10 -18.00 -1.52
C PHE A 533 -11.16 -17.03 -0.96
N GLN A 534 -11.91 -17.42 0.07
CA GLN A 534 -12.79 -16.53 0.83
C GLN A 534 -12.03 -15.88 1.99
N THR A 535 -12.37 -14.62 2.29
CA THR A 535 -11.80 -13.82 3.38
C THR A 535 -12.09 -14.48 4.74
N VAL A 536 -11.04 -14.78 5.51
CA VAL A 536 -11.11 -15.34 6.86
C VAL A 536 -11.42 -14.23 7.85
N GLY A 537 -12.31 -14.51 8.81
CA GLY A 537 -12.74 -13.53 9.77
C GLY A 537 -12.00 -13.51 11.09
N GLU A 538 -12.43 -12.61 11.98
CA GLU A 538 -11.82 -12.44 13.29
C GLU A 538 -11.92 -13.68 14.17
N PHE A 539 -10.84 -14.01 14.87
CA PHE A 539 -10.84 -15.04 15.91
C PHE A 539 -9.78 -14.74 16.97
N SER A 540 -10.18 -14.75 18.24
CA SER A 540 -9.25 -14.80 19.36
C SER A 540 -9.09 -16.23 19.87
N VAL A 541 -7.84 -16.71 19.95
CA VAL A 541 -7.48 -18.06 20.39
C VAL A 541 -6.42 -18.02 21.50
N PRO A 542 -6.53 -18.89 22.51
CA PRO A 542 -5.53 -19.03 23.55
C PRO A 542 -4.24 -19.63 22.97
N THR A 543 -3.10 -19.17 23.47
CA THR A 543 -1.76 -19.66 23.12
C THR A 543 -0.96 -20.00 24.37
N LEU A 544 0.25 -20.55 24.18
CA LEU A 544 1.20 -20.77 25.29
C LEU A 544 1.71 -19.46 25.94
N SER A 545 1.53 -18.30 25.32
CA SER A 545 2.08 -17.01 25.79
C SER A 545 1.01 -15.94 26.11
N GLY A 546 -0.29 -16.27 26.00
CA GLY A 546 -1.39 -15.31 26.13
C GLY A 546 -2.51 -15.59 25.12
N THR A 547 -3.41 -14.64 24.90
CA THR A 547 -4.44 -14.73 23.83
C THR A 547 -3.90 -14.11 22.55
N LEU A 548 -4.07 -14.81 21.43
CA LEU A 548 -3.81 -14.29 20.07
C LEU A 548 -5.14 -13.91 19.43
N THR A 549 -5.34 -12.64 19.14
CA THR A 549 -6.43 -12.10 18.30
C THR A 549 -5.89 -11.91 16.88
N PHE A 550 -6.68 -12.20 15.84
CA PHE A 550 -6.17 -12.19 14.47
C PHE A 550 -6.07 -10.77 13.89
N SER A 551 -7.01 -9.86 14.22
CA SER A 551 -6.90 -8.43 13.91
C SER A 551 -5.65 -7.79 14.49
N ASP A 552 -5.30 -8.15 15.72
CA ASP A 552 -4.17 -7.55 16.45
C ASP A 552 -2.82 -8.02 15.89
N LEU A 553 -2.82 -9.16 15.18
CA LEU A 553 -1.67 -9.66 14.42
C LEU A 553 -1.60 -9.09 13.00
N TRP A 554 -2.66 -8.42 12.52
CA TRP A 554 -2.77 -8.04 11.11
C TRP A 554 -1.99 -6.75 10.79
N ASP A 555 -0.81 -6.93 10.22
CA ASP A 555 0.06 -5.87 9.69
C ASP A 555 -0.23 -5.48 8.22
N GLY A 556 -1.09 -6.21 7.51
CA GLY A 556 -1.33 -6.07 6.07
C GLY A 556 -0.18 -6.49 5.15
N ASN A 557 0.95 -6.94 5.71
CA ASN A 557 2.16 -7.30 5.00
C ASN A 557 2.49 -8.80 5.08
N SER A 558 2.04 -9.47 6.14
CA SER A 558 2.39 -10.84 6.45
C SER A 558 1.46 -11.89 5.82
N THR A 559 2.01 -13.09 5.68
CA THR A 559 1.25 -14.32 5.41
C THR A 559 1.26 -15.25 6.63
N TYR A 560 0.22 -16.07 6.78
CA TYR A 560 0.03 -16.88 7.98
C TYR A 560 -0.04 -18.36 7.61
N LEU A 561 0.95 -19.14 8.03
CA LEU A 561 1.06 -20.56 7.70
C LEU A 561 0.74 -21.43 8.92
N PHE A 562 -0.35 -22.20 8.82
CA PHE A 562 -0.84 -23.07 9.89
C PHE A 562 -0.37 -24.51 9.69
N ILE A 563 0.21 -25.11 10.74
CA ILE A 563 0.70 -26.50 10.74
C ILE A 563 0.09 -27.24 11.94
N LEU A 564 -0.80 -28.19 11.64
CA LEU A 564 -1.71 -28.79 12.62
C LEU A 564 -1.45 -30.29 12.84
N MET A 565 -1.33 -30.67 14.11
CA MET A 565 -1.24 -32.06 14.54
C MET A 565 -2.63 -32.71 14.56
N LYS A 566 -2.74 -33.92 13.99
CA LYS A 566 -3.97 -34.70 13.96
C LYS A 566 -3.64 -36.19 13.98
N THR A 567 -4.31 -36.96 14.83
CA THR A 567 -4.15 -38.41 14.95
C THR A 567 -5.48 -39.11 14.74
N THR A 568 -5.60 -39.82 13.62
CA THR A 568 -6.80 -40.59 13.24
C THR A 568 -6.54 -42.10 13.28
N SER A 569 -7.60 -42.91 13.26
CA SER A 569 -7.49 -44.36 13.16
C SER A 569 -6.88 -44.87 11.84
N SER A 570 -6.77 -44.00 10.82
CA SER A 570 -6.24 -44.28 9.48
C SER A 570 -4.88 -43.64 9.17
N GLY A 571 -4.37 -42.75 10.02
CA GLY A 571 -3.12 -42.01 9.80
C GLY A 571 -2.95 -40.80 10.73
N SER A 572 -1.76 -40.19 10.73
CA SER A 572 -1.44 -39.01 11.55
C SER A 572 -0.56 -38.03 10.77
N SER A 573 -0.71 -36.72 11.03
CA SER A 573 0.16 -35.66 10.48
C SER A 573 1.48 -35.47 11.24
N ALA A 574 1.81 -36.36 12.19
CA ALA A 574 3.01 -36.27 13.02
C ALA A 574 4.30 -35.95 12.25
N SER A 575 4.50 -36.52 11.06
CA SER A 575 5.69 -36.25 10.24
C SER A 575 5.80 -34.81 9.73
N THR A 576 4.66 -34.17 9.46
CA THR A 576 4.59 -32.76 9.05
C THR A 576 4.71 -31.85 10.26
N PHE A 577 4.05 -32.19 11.37
CA PHE A 577 4.08 -31.39 12.59
C PHE A 577 5.46 -31.40 13.28
N THR A 578 6.14 -32.55 13.32
CA THR A 578 7.49 -32.70 13.90
C THR A 578 8.61 -32.62 12.86
N MET A 579 8.38 -31.95 11.71
CA MET A 579 9.46 -31.67 10.77
C MET A 579 10.51 -30.75 11.41
N ASN A 580 11.73 -30.72 10.89
CA ASN A 580 12.78 -29.81 11.38
C ASN A 580 12.34 -28.34 11.19
N PRO A 581 12.01 -27.58 12.26
CA PRO A 581 11.57 -26.19 12.10
C PRO A 581 12.70 -25.31 11.62
N GLY A 582 13.94 -25.56 12.04
CA GLY A 582 15.08 -24.72 11.67
C GLY A 582 15.41 -24.73 10.17
N THR A 583 15.00 -25.74 9.40
CA THR A 583 15.12 -25.68 7.93
C THR A 583 13.94 -24.93 7.33
N LEU A 584 12.75 -25.05 7.93
CA LEU A 584 11.54 -24.37 7.45
C LEU A 584 11.65 -22.86 7.65
N THR A 585 11.95 -22.41 8.88
CA THR A 585 12.06 -20.98 9.23
C THR A 585 13.07 -20.26 8.34
N ARG A 586 14.26 -20.84 8.16
CA ARG A 586 15.32 -20.30 7.27
C ARG A 586 14.96 -20.28 5.77
N ASN A 587 13.87 -20.94 5.37
CA ASN A 587 13.40 -21.01 3.98
C ASN A 587 12.11 -20.21 3.74
N LEU A 588 11.47 -19.66 4.78
CA LEU A 588 10.26 -18.84 4.65
C LEU A 588 10.61 -17.38 4.31
N PRO A 589 9.70 -16.63 3.65
CA PRO A 589 9.78 -15.17 3.58
C PRO A 589 9.78 -14.55 4.98
N ASP A 590 10.43 -13.39 5.14
CA ASP A 590 10.50 -12.67 6.41
C ASP A 590 9.10 -12.22 6.89
N ASP A 591 8.20 -11.83 5.99
CA ASP A 591 6.80 -11.50 6.31
C ASP A 591 5.91 -12.76 6.43
N THR A 592 6.34 -13.75 7.21
CA THR A 592 5.58 -14.98 7.47
C THR A 592 5.45 -15.29 8.95
N HIS A 593 4.21 -15.48 9.39
CA HIS A 593 3.89 -16.05 10.70
C HIS A 593 3.67 -17.55 10.61
N LEU A 594 4.20 -18.28 11.60
CA LEU A 594 3.99 -19.72 11.77
C LEU A 594 3.01 -19.98 12.90
N VAL A 595 1.95 -20.75 12.65
CA VAL A 595 0.95 -21.10 13.66
C VAL A 595 0.88 -22.61 13.86
N TYR A 596 1.30 -23.09 15.02
CA TYR A 596 1.22 -24.50 15.42
C TYR A 596 -0.01 -24.77 16.28
N GLY A 597 -0.78 -25.81 15.95
CA GLY A 597 -1.96 -26.23 16.72
C GLY A 597 -2.25 -27.73 16.64
N SER A 598 -3.31 -28.20 17.29
CA SER A 598 -3.66 -29.63 17.29
C SER A 598 -5.17 -29.91 17.42
N TYR A 599 -5.62 -30.95 16.74
CA TYR A 599 -6.96 -31.55 16.90
C TYR A 599 -6.99 -32.69 17.93
N ASP A 600 -5.83 -33.08 18.48
CA ASP A 600 -5.76 -34.16 19.46
C ASP A 600 -6.03 -33.61 20.87
N SER A 601 -6.69 -34.40 21.73
CA SER A 601 -6.91 -34.02 23.14
C SER A 601 -5.62 -33.84 23.96
N SER A 602 -4.46 -34.18 23.39
CA SER A 602 -3.10 -33.91 23.89
C SER A 602 -2.49 -32.59 23.39
N TYR A 603 -3.29 -31.68 22.80
CA TYR A 603 -2.86 -30.41 22.19
C TYR A 603 -1.80 -29.65 23.00
N ARG A 604 -2.09 -29.25 24.26
CA ARG A 604 -1.16 -28.50 25.14
C ARG A 604 0.23 -29.13 25.18
N SER A 605 0.32 -30.44 25.41
CA SER A 605 1.61 -31.15 25.43
C SER A 605 2.30 -31.17 24.06
N GLN A 606 1.56 -31.38 22.96
CA GLN A 606 2.13 -31.41 21.61
C GLN A 606 2.66 -30.03 21.17
N VAL A 607 1.96 -28.93 21.49
CA VAL A 607 2.43 -27.58 21.17
C VAL A 607 3.54 -27.11 22.10
N THR A 608 3.56 -27.56 23.36
CA THR A 608 4.68 -27.30 24.29
C THR A 608 5.95 -28.02 23.84
N ASP A 609 5.86 -29.30 23.48
CA ASP A 609 6.97 -30.07 22.89
C ASP A 609 7.44 -29.43 21.57
N ARG A 610 6.51 -28.86 20.79
CA ARG A 610 6.81 -28.14 19.54
C ARG A 610 7.62 -26.87 19.81
N LYS A 611 7.20 -26.05 20.79
CA LYS A 611 7.90 -24.82 21.19
C LYS A 611 9.35 -25.12 21.58
N ALA A 612 9.56 -26.11 22.44
CA ALA A 612 10.89 -26.52 22.85
C ALA A 612 11.78 -27.05 21.69
N ASP A 613 11.22 -27.71 20.67
CA ASP A 613 11.97 -28.15 19.48
C ASP A 613 12.31 -26.99 18.51
N VAL A 614 11.53 -25.91 18.51
CA VAL A 614 11.84 -24.67 17.76
C VAL A 614 12.97 -23.91 18.46
N GLU A 615 12.80 -23.58 19.74
CA GLU A 615 13.78 -22.88 20.57
C GLU A 615 15.14 -23.60 20.57
N GLN A 616 15.17 -24.94 20.61
CA GLN A 616 16.42 -25.70 20.55
C GLN A 616 17.21 -25.56 19.21
N ARG A 617 16.63 -24.99 18.15
CA ARG A 617 17.16 -25.02 16.77
C ARG A 617 17.36 -23.66 16.11
N LEU A 618 16.82 -22.62 16.72
CA LEU A 618 17.19 -21.24 16.43
C LEU A 618 18.50 -20.91 17.17
N ASN A 619 19.17 -19.84 16.75
CA ASN A 619 20.22 -19.18 17.52
C ASN A 619 19.74 -17.80 17.95
N ALA A 620 20.46 -17.09 18.84
CA ALA A 620 20.00 -15.82 19.40
C ALA A 620 19.52 -14.80 18.35
N ASP A 621 20.27 -14.59 17.28
CA ASP A 621 19.93 -13.67 16.19
C ASP A 621 18.65 -14.12 15.43
N GLU A 622 18.41 -15.44 15.35
CA GLU A 622 17.19 -16.00 14.77
C GLU A 622 16.01 -16.02 15.75
N GLU A 623 16.25 -16.11 17.06
CA GLU A 623 15.22 -16.01 18.10
C GLU A 623 14.65 -14.59 18.14
N GLU A 624 15.53 -13.58 18.12
CA GLU A 624 15.16 -12.16 18.00
C GLU A 624 14.39 -11.89 16.70
N ALA A 625 14.88 -12.39 15.55
CA ALA A 625 14.18 -12.21 14.28
C ALA A 625 12.78 -12.86 14.27
N TRP A 626 12.59 -14.03 14.88
CA TRP A 626 11.31 -14.75 14.90
C TRP A 626 10.41 -14.42 16.10
N GLU A 627 10.80 -13.49 16.97
CA GLU A 627 9.97 -13.00 18.07
C GLU A 627 8.65 -12.42 17.53
N GLY A 628 7.53 -12.70 18.22
CA GLY A 628 6.18 -12.36 17.76
C GLY A 628 5.66 -13.11 16.52
N ARG A 629 6.53 -13.83 15.76
CA ARG A 629 6.16 -14.49 14.50
C ARG A 629 5.82 -15.98 14.60
N ILE A 630 6.12 -16.65 15.71
CA ILE A 630 5.79 -18.09 15.91
C ILE A 630 4.78 -18.28 17.05
N HIS A 631 3.60 -18.77 16.69
CA HIS A 631 2.43 -18.91 17.56
C HIS A 631 2.13 -20.39 17.88
N TYR A 632 1.75 -20.65 19.13
CA TYR A 632 1.47 -22.00 19.63
C TYR A 632 0.07 -22.05 20.26
N LEU A 633 -0.92 -22.48 19.48
CA LEU A 633 -2.33 -22.51 19.89
C LEU A 633 -2.55 -23.52 21.01
N ASP A 634 -2.98 -23.03 22.17
CA ASP A 634 -3.39 -23.88 23.29
C ASP A 634 -4.89 -24.18 23.26
N LEU A 635 -5.33 -24.76 22.14
CA LEU A 635 -6.70 -25.18 21.96
C LEU A 635 -6.75 -26.51 21.23
N ASP A 636 -7.64 -27.39 21.69
CA ASP A 636 -8.08 -28.56 20.94
C ASP A 636 -9.02 -28.11 19.81
N LEU A 637 -8.47 -28.08 18.59
CA LEU A 637 -9.13 -27.60 17.38
C LEU A 637 -10.25 -28.50 16.88
N SER A 638 -10.43 -29.71 17.42
CA SER A 638 -11.53 -30.61 17.02
C SER A 638 -12.92 -30.11 17.44
N GLY A 639 -12.96 -29.13 18.35
CA GLY A 639 -14.17 -28.42 18.76
C GLY A 639 -14.10 -26.90 18.53
N ALA A 640 -13.24 -26.42 17.63
CA ALA A 640 -13.16 -24.99 17.30
C ALA A 640 -14.46 -24.51 16.63
N THR A 641 -14.95 -23.36 17.08
CA THR A 641 -16.14 -22.66 16.57
C THR A 641 -15.77 -21.23 16.19
N GLY A 642 -16.75 -20.40 15.82
CA GLY A 642 -16.47 -19.08 15.26
C GLY A 642 -15.73 -19.18 13.93
N ASP A 643 -15.06 -18.10 13.54
CA ASP A 643 -14.59 -17.94 12.17
C ASP A 643 -13.33 -18.77 11.86
N LEU A 644 -12.52 -19.07 12.87
CA LEU A 644 -11.51 -20.13 12.78
C LEU A 644 -12.16 -21.51 12.59
N GLY A 645 -13.21 -21.83 13.35
CA GLY A 645 -13.96 -23.08 13.19
C GLY A 645 -14.56 -23.23 11.79
N GLU A 646 -15.11 -22.15 11.23
CA GLU A 646 -15.60 -22.10 9.85
C GLU A 646 -14.47 -22.31 8.84
N ALA A 647 -13.33 -21.61 8.97
CA ALA A 647 -12.18 -21.78 8.08
C ALA A 647 -11.61 -23.23 8.11
N LEU A 648 -11.50 -23.84 9.30
CA LEU A 648 -11.09 -25.24 9.43
C LEU A 648 -12.12 -26.20 8.80
N SER A 649 -13.42 -25.93 8.97
CA SER A 649 -14.52 -26.71 8.40
C SER A 649 -14.56 -26.62 6.86
N ALA A 650 -14.38 -25.42 6.30
CA ALA A 650 -14.37 -25.14 4.86
C ALA A 650 -13.31 -25.95 4.10
N LEU A 651 -12.15 -26.20 4.72
CA LEU A 651 -11.09 -27.03 4.15
C LEU A 651 -11.17 -28.52 4.55
N GLY A 652 -12.14 -28.90 5.39
CA GLY A 652 -12.37 -30.29 5.82
C GLY A 652 -11.42 -30.76 6.93
N GLU A 653 -11.19 -29.91 7.94
CA GLU A 653 -10.26 -30.10 9.07
C GLU A 653 -8.82 -30.41 8.59
N PRO A 654 -8.18 -29.45 7.88
CA PRO A 654 -6.89 -29.64 7.24
C PRO A 654 -5.77 -29.83 8.27
N THR A 655 -4.69 -30.51 7.88
CA THR A 655 -3.47 -30.62 8.69
C THR A 655 -2.45 -29.51 8.41
N THR A 656 -2.66 -28.77 7.32
CA THR A 656 -1.90 -27.57 6.93
C THR A 656 -2.82 -26.69 6.09
N PHE A 657 -2.79 -25.38 6.32
CA PHE A 657 -3.46 -24.37 5.50
C PHE A 657 -2.75 -23.02 5.68
N GLY A 658 -3.20 -21.96 5.01
CA GLY A 658 -2.75 -20.61 5.36
C GLY A 658 -3.77 -19.53 5.10
N ILE A 659 -3.38 -18.31 5.40
CA ILE A 659 -4.10 -17.07 5.12
C ILE A 659 -3.12 -16.14 4.38
N ASP A 660 -3.51 -15.64 3.21
CA ASP A 660 -2.66 -14.73 2.42
C ASP A 660 -2.78 -13.27 2.87
N ARG A 661 -1.95 -12.38 2.28
CA ARG A 661 -1.97 -10.92 2.52
C ARG A 661 -3.31 -10.23 2.21
N PHE A 662 -4.27 -10.91 1.59
CA PHE A 662 -5.63 -10.40 1.35
C PHE A 662 -6.66 -11.07 2.28
N GLN A 663 -6.19 -11.64 3.39
CA GLN A 663 -6.96 -12.38 4.39
C GLN A 663 -7.64 -13.66 3.86
N ARG A 664 -7.27 -14.16 2.68
CA ARG A 664 -8.01 -15.27 2.06
C ARG A 664 -7.50 -16.62 2.53
N LEU A 665 -8.43 -17.53 2.74
CA LEU A 665 -8.16 -18.92 3.13
C LEU A 665 -7.47 -19.71 2.00
N ARG A 666 -6.24 -20.18 2.23
CA ARG A 666 -5.41 -20.90 1.26
C ARG A 666 -5.25 -22.38 1.57
N GLN A 667 -5.39 -23.23 0.55
CA GLN A 667 -4.96 -24.63 0.59
C GLN A 667 -3.45 -24.74 0.30
N THR A 668 -2.80 -25.80 0.80
CA THR A 668 -1.33 -25.97 0.75
C THR A 668 -0.88 -27.16 -0.12
N GLY A 669 -1.60 -27.45 -1.21
CA GLY A 669 -1.16 -28.33 -2.29
C GLY A 669 -0.68 -29.73 -1.88
N SER A 670 0.35 -30.20 -2.56
CA SER A 670 1.00 -31.50 -2.37
C SER A 670 2.48 -31.37 -2.03
N THR A 671 2.88 -31.84 -0.84
CA THR A 671 4.28 -31.95 -0.39
C THR A 671 5.01 -33.19 -0.95
N TYR A 672 4.56 -33.74 -2.07
CA TYR A 672 5.15 -34.94 -2.67
C TYR A 672 6.45 -34.63 -3.42
N THR A 673 7.54 -35.32 -3.07
CA THR A 673 8.85 -35.10 -3.67
C THR A 673 9.04 -35.93 -4.94
N TRP A 674 8.98 -35.29 -6.10
CA TRP A 674 9.18 -35.94 -7.39
C TRP A 674 10.65 -36.35 -7.63
N GLY A 675 10.86 -37.50 -8.27
CA GLY A 675 12.19 -37.96 -8.70
C GLY A 675 12.93 -38.90 -7.74
N THR A 676 12.41 -39.13 -6.53
CA THR A 676 12.97 -40.13 -5.60
C THR A 676 12.43 -41.54 -5.89
N SER A 677 13.26 -42.59 -5.69
CA SER A 677 12.85 -43.98 -5.90
C SER A 677 11.97 -44.56 -4.76
N SER A 678 11.75 -43.76 -3.73
CA SER A 678 10.74 -43.95 -2.68
C SER A 678 9.63 -42.94 -2.88
N THR A 679 8.38 -43.29 -2.56
CA THR A 679 7.32 -42.30 -2.36
C THR A 679 7.65 -41.52 -1.10
N THR A 680 8.27 -40.35 -1.27
CA THR A 680 8.74 -39.49 -0.17
C THR A 680 7.92 -38.22 -0.20
N TYR A 681 7.39 -37.82 0.95
CA TYR A 681 6.81 -36.49 1.14
C TYR A 681 7.84 -35.68 1.92
N ASP A 682 8.08 -34.44 1.50
CA ASP A 682 8.98 -33.52 2.19
C ASP A 682 8.18 -32.32 2.72
N PRO A 683 7.91 -32.28 4.03
CA PRO A 683 7.27 -31.14 4.69
C PRO A 683 7.97 -29.78 4.48
N GLN A 684 9.25 -29.75 4.07
CA GLN A 684 9.93 -28.48 3.78
C GLN A 684 9.31 -27.75 2.57
N HIS A 685 8.63 -28.47 1.66
CA HIS A 685 7.88 -27.88 0.55
C HIS A 685 6.79 -26.89 1.00
N MET A 686 6.40 -26.89 2.28
CA MET A 686 5.49 -25.90 2.85
C MET A 686 6.03 -24.47 2.75
N SER A 687 7.36 -24.25 2.71
CA SER A 687 7.92 -22.91 2.52
C SER A 687 7.56 -22.30 1.16
N HIS A 688 7.39 -23.15 0.13
CA HIS A 688 7.01 -22.71 -1.21
C HIS A 688 5.58 -22.14 -1.29
N GLU A 689 4.68 -22.51 -0.36
CA GLU A 689 3.35 -21.87 -0.32
C GLU A 689 3.43 -20.40 0.08
N ALA A 690 4.22 -20.08 1.11
CA ALA A 690 4.40 -18.70 1.57
C ALA A 690 5.07 -17.84 0.47
N TRP A 691 6.12 -18.36 -0.19
CA TRP A 691 6.73 -17.70 -1.35
C TRP A 691 5.75 -17.49 -2.50
N MET A 692 4.88 -18.46 -2.78
CA MET A 692 3.84 -18.33 -3.80
C MET A 692 2.82 -17.24 -3.44
N TRP A 693 2.34 -17.18 -2.18
CA TRP A 693 1.40 -16.14 -1.74
C TRP A 693 2.03 -14.75 -1.75
N HIS A 694 3.32 -14.63 -1.44
CA HIS A 694 4.07 -13.38 -1.57
C HIS A 694 4.26 -12.98 -3.04
N ALA A 695 4.56 -13.92 -3.94
CA ALA A 695 4.65 -13.67 -5.38
C ALA A 695 3.30 -13.32 -6.04
N GLU A 696 2.17 -13.80 -5.48
CA GLU A 696 0.82 -13.40 -5.89
C GLU A 696 0.41 -11.99 -5.42
N HIS A 697 1.10 -11.40 -4.44
CA HIS A 697 0.79 -10.04 -3.94
C HIS A 697 0.83 -8.97 -5.04
N PRO A 698 1.96 -8.75 -5.76
CA PRO A 698 2.03 -7.77 -6.84
C PRO A 698 1.04 -8.09 -7.98
N VAL A 699 0.75 -9.37 -8.25
CA VAL A 699 -0.21 -9.79 -9.28
C VAL A 699 -1.63 -9.32 -8.95
N GLU A 700 -2.04 -9.45 -7.69
CA GLU A 700 -3.40 -9.15 -7.26
C GLU A 700 -3.62 -7.66 -7.00
N ILE A 701 -2.69 -7.00 -6.31
CA ILE A 701 -2.77 -5.57 -5.94
C ILE A 701 -2.63 -4.63 -7.15
N ARG A 702 -2.06 -5.11 -8.27
CA ARG A 702 -1.92 -4.29 -9.50
C ARG A 702 -3.25 -3.74 -10.03
N ARG A 703 -4.36 -4.44 -9.79
CA ARG A 703 -5.70 -4.00 -10.21
C ARG A 703 -6.32 -2.92 -9.33
N SER A 704 -5.71 -2.59 -8.19
CA SER A 704 -6.11 -1.48 -7.31
C SER A 704 -5.19 -0.26 -7.45
N ASP A 705 -4.20 -0.29 -8.33
CA ASP A 705 -3.36 0.87 -8.64
C ASP A 705 -4.19 1.93 -9.40
N PRO A 706 -4.34 3.16 -8.89
CA PRO A 706 -5.28 4.14 -9.44
C PRO A 706 -4.84 4.74 -10.79
N ALA A 707 -3.59 4.56 -11.20
CA ALA A 707 -3.11 4.95 -12.53
C ALA A 707 -3.21 3.81 -13.57
N VAL A 708 -3.71 2.64 -13.16
CA VAL A 708 -3.99 1.50 -14.04
C VAL A 708 -5.46 1.53 -14.47
N GLU A 709 -5.67 1.53 -15.78
CA GLU A 709 -7.00 1.41 -16.38
C GLU A 709 -7.26 -0.02 -16.85
N ALA A 710 -8.37 -0.60 -16.40
CA ALA A 710 -8.67 -2.01 -16.57
C ALA A 710 -9.76 -2.26 -17.62
N VAL A 711 -9.50 -3.18 -18.55
CA VAL A 711 -10.47 -3.68 -19.54
C VAL A 711 -10.60 -5.20 -19.39
N ASP A 712 -11.72 -5.65 -18.84
CA ASP A 712 -12.03 -7.06 -18.72
C ASP A 712 -12.37 -7.70 -20.07
N LEU A 713 -11.62 -8.73 -20.46
CA LEU A 713 -11.96 -9.62 -21.58
C LEU A 713 -12.88 -10.76 -21.14
N MET A 714 -12.73 -11.19 -19.88
CA MET A 714 -13.51 -12.24 -19.20
C MET A 714 -13.49 -11.94 -17.70
N PHE A 715 -14.62 -12.03 -16.99
CA PHE A 715 -14.68 -11.84 -15.55
C PHE A 715 -15.48 -12.97 -14.89
N GLU A 716 -14.77 -13.87 -14.18
CA GLU A 716 -15.29 -15.14 -13.66
C GLU A 716 -16.03 -16.06 -14.69
N ASP A 717 -15.75 -15.86 -15.98
CA ASP A 717 -16.46 -16.51 -17.08
C ASP A 717 -16.04 -17.98 -17.27
N GLN A 718 -17.01 -18.85 -17.57
CA GLN A 718 -16.79 -20.30 -17.61
C GLN A 718 -16.18 -20.80 -18.93
N HIS A 719 -14.90 -21.18 -18.90
CA HIS A 719 -14.27 -21.99 -19.95
C HIS A 719 -14.61 -23.47 -19.77
N GLN A 720 -15.24 -24.07 -20.78
CA GLN A 720 -15.80 -25.43 -20.68
C GLN A 720 -14.72 -26.53 -20.52
N GLY A 721 -13.61 -26.43 -21.25
CA GLY A 721 -12.49 -27.38 -21.21
C GLY A 721 -12.85 -28.88 -21.31
N GLY A 722 -11.89 -29.74 -20.95
CA GLY A 722 -12.07 -31.18 -20.84
C GLY A 722 -10.77 -31.98 -20.96
N TRP A 723 -10.91 -33.30 -20.98
CA TRP A 723 -9.82 -34.31 -20.99
C TRP A 723 -8.99 -34.39 -22.30
N GLY A 724 -9.01 -33.35 -23.13
CA GLY A 724 -8.32 -33.32 -24.42
C GLY A 724 -8.10 -31.90 -24.93
N GLY A 725 -7.16 -31.73 -25.86
CA GLY A 725 -6.90 -30.40 -26.45
C GLY A 725 -7.99 -29.94 -27.42
N GLY A 726 -7.99 -28.63 -27.72
CA GLY A 726 -8.81 -28.03 -28.76
C GLY A 726 -10.11 -27.37 -28.29
N PHE A 727 -10.26 -27.13 -26.99
CA PHE A 727 -11.32 -26.23 -26.50
C PHE A 727 -10.94 -24.77 -26.77
N THR A 728 -11.95 -23.93 -26.99
CA THR A 728 -11.76 -22.51 -27.32
C THR A 728 -12.97 -21.73 -26.85
N THR A 729 -12.75 -20.70 -26.04
CA THR A 729 -13.74 -19.65 -25.76
C THR A 729 -13.42 -18.44 -26.64
N ALA A 730 -14.43 -17.73 -27.12
CA ALA A 730 -14.26 -16.49 -27.86
C ALA A 730 -14.99 -15.37 -27.13
N MET A 731 -14.35 -14.21 -27.05
CA MET A 731 -14.84 -13.02 -26.34
C MET A 731 -14.48 -11.76 -27.14
N ASN A 732 -15.20 -10.68 -26.86
CA ASN A 732 -15.01 -9.36 -27.47
C ASN A 732 -14.76 -8.36 -26.33
N ALA A 733 -13.95 -7.33 -26.60
CA ALA A 733 -13.80 -6.18 -25.72
C ALA A 733 -13.64 -4.91 -26.56
N THR A 734 -14.18 -3.80 -26.08
CA THR A 734 -14.02 -2.48 -26.70
C THR A 734 -13.02 -1.67 -25.89
N PHE A 735 -12.05 -1.05 -26.58
CA PHE A 735 -11.03 -0.21 -25.94
C PHE A 735 -11.44 1.27 -25.91
N ASP A 736 -12.41 1.58 -25.05
CA ASP A 736 -12.86 2.95 -24.76
C ASP A 736 -12.18 3.41 -23.46
N LEU A 737 -10.96 3.95 -23.59
CA LEU A 737 -10.10 4.35 -22.47
C LEU A 737 -10.22 5.86 -22.17
N ASN A 738 -9.89 6.26 -20.96
CA ASN A 738 -9.92 7.67 -20.52
C ASN A 738 -8.95 8.59 -21.27
N HIS A 739 -7.95 8.02 -21.95
CA HIS A 739 -7.01 8.73 -22.82
C HIS A 739 -6.88 8.01 -24.16
N ASP A 740 -6.46 8.72 -25.21
CA ASP A 740 -6.11 8.10 -26.49
C ASP A 740 -5.13 6.94 -26.25
N LEU A 741 -5.44 5.75 -26.77
CA LEU A 741 -4.58 4.55 -26.64
C LEU A 741 -3.13 4.79 -27.10
N ALA A 742 -2.91 5.80 -27.95
CA ALA A 742 -1.60 6.29 -28.40
C ALA A 742 -0.71 6.90 -27.29
N THR A 743 -1.26 7.21 -26.11
CA THR A 743 -0.53 7.81 -24.97
C THR A 743 -0.03 6.78 -23.95
N TYR A 744 -0.46 5.52 -24.06
CA TYR A 744 -0.02 4.44 -23.18
C TYR A 744 1.29 3.82 -23.68
N ASP A 745 2.13 3.42 -22.73
CA ASP A 745 3.41 2.74 -22.93
C ASP A 745 3.41 1.31 -22.36
N THR A 746 2.57 1.08 -21.35
CA THR A 746 2.52 -0.14 -20.56
C THR A 746 1.18 -0.84 -20.78
N LEU A 747 1.25 -2.14 -21.08
CA LEU A 747 0.11 -3.05 -21.12
C LEU A 747 0.47 -4.32 -20.37
N GLU A 748 -0.31 -4.66 -19.36
CA GLU A 748 -0.17 -5.90 -18.61
C GLU A 748 -1.45 -6.73 -18.74
N MET A 749 -1.37 -8.03 -18.49
CA MET A 749 -2.52 -8.92 -18.43
C MET A 749 -2.55 -9.59 -17.07
N PHE A 750 -3.58 -9.27 -16.28
CA PHE A 750 -3.99 -10.14 -15.19
C PHE A 750 -4.74 -11.35 -15.76
N HIS A 751 -4.29 -12.54 -15.43
CA HIS A 751 -4.97 -13.79 -15.76
C HIS A 751 -5.08 -14.67 -14.52
N GLU A 752 -6.30 -14.90 -14.08
CA GLU A 752 -6.65 -15.93 -13.10
C GLU A 752 -7.37 -17.08 -13.82
N HIS A 753 -6.85 -18.30 -13.61
CA HIS A 753 -7.57 -19.53 -13.93
C HIS A 753 -8.01 -20.22 -12.64
N ALA A 754 -9.27 -20.00 -12.31
CA ALA A 754 -9.93 -20.58 -11.16
C ALA A 754 -10.62 -21.91 -11.49
N CYS A 755 -10.51 -22.87 -10.59
CA CYS A 755 -11.09 -24.20 -10.68
C CYS A 755 -12.55 -24.21 -10.21
N SER A 756 -13.26 -25.29 -10.52
CA SER A 756 -14.57 -25.53 -9.92
C SER A 756 -14.46 -25.60 -8.39
N GLU A 757 -15.42 -24.99 -7.69
CA GLU A 757 -15.47 -24.91 -6.22
C GLU A 757 -14.31 -24.10 -5.58
N ARG A 758 -13.45 -23.44 -6.38
CA ARG A 758 -12.18 -22.80 -5.97
C ARG A 758 -11.14 -23.77 -5.35
N ARG A 759 -11.30 -25.10 -5.54
CA ARG A 759 -10.55 -26.14 -4.81
C ARG A 759 -9.48 -26.85 -5.61
N ASP A 760 -8.34 -27.08 -4.94
CA ASP A 760 -7.28 -28.01 -5.35
C ASP A 760 -7.88 -29.39 -5.71
N ARG A 761 -7.22 -30.12 -6.62
CA ARG A 761 -7.71 -31.41 -7.13
C ARG A 761 -7.92 -32.43 -6.02
N TYR A 762 -9.13 -32.98 -5.92
CA TYR A 762 -9.48 -33.99 -4.90
C TYR A 762 -10.21 -35.21 -5.47
N GLN A 763 -10.11 -36.36 -4.77
CA GLN A 763 -10.81 -37.59 -5.14
C GLN A 763 -12.24 -37.58 -4.57
N THR A 764 -13.24 -37.89 -5.41
CA THR A 764 -14.64 -37.90 -4.99
C THR A 764 -15.07 -39.23 -4.38
N SER A 765 -16.13 -39.22 -3.56
CA SER A 765 -16.71 -40.42 -2.94
C SER A 765 -17.24 -41.47 -3.92
N SER A 766 -17.49 -41.07 -5.19
CA SER A 766 -17.85 -41.97 -6.28
C SER A 766 -16.64 -42.60 -6.99
N GLY A 767 -15.42 -42.28 -6.55
CA GLY A 767 -14.16 -42.79 -7.12
C GLY A 767 -13.65 -42.01 -8.34
N GLY A 768 -14.25 -40.86 -8.66
CA GLY A 768 -13.75 -39.91 -9.66
C GLY A 768 -12.82 -38.85 -9.05
N TYR A 769 -12.56 -37.79 -9.79
CA TYR A 769 -11.86 -36.59 -9.32
C TYR A 769 -12.67 -35.33 -9.62
N ALA A 770 -12.52 -34.31 -8.77
CA ALA A 770 -13.14 -33.00 -8.87
C ALA A 770 -12.14 -31.90 -8.42
N GLY A 771 -12.59 -30.64 -8.40
CA GLY A 771 -11.72 -29.47 -8.31
C GLY A 771 -10.89 -29.31 -9.58
N CYS A 772 -9.64 -28.87 -9.44
CA CYS A 772 -8.75 -28.61 -10.56
C CYS A 772 -8.43 -29.81 -11.48
N HIS A 773 -8.16 -29.49 -12.74
CA HIS A 773 -7.73 -30.46 -13.75
C HIS A 773 -6.27 -30.90 -13.53
N GLU A 774 -5.92 -32.13 -13.91
CA GLU A 774 -4.69 -32.76 -13.43
C GLU A 774 -3.41 -32.48 -14.23
N TRP A 775 -3.52 -31.88 -15.41
CA TRP A 775 -2.41 -31.75 -16.37
C TRP A 775 -2.06 -30.28 -16.65
N ASP A 776 -0.76 -30.07 -16.85
CA ASP A 776 -0.11 -28.87 -17.38
C ASP A 776 -0.27 -28.80 -18.90
N TYR A 777 -1.31 -28.10 -19.36
CA TYR A 777 -1.45 -27.79 -20.79
C TYR A 777 -0.92 -26.41 -21.09
N GLU A 778 -0.34 -26.28 -22.29
CA GLU A 778 -0.28 -24.98 -22.94
C GLU A 778 -1.69 -24.43 -23.14
N ALA A 779 -1.88 -23.20 -22.66
CA ALA A 779 -2.99 -22.36 -23.03
C ALA A 779 -2.45 -21.05 -23.64
N ASN A 780 -3.22 -20.44 -24.55
CA ASN A 780 -2.87 -19.15 -25.15
C ASN A 780 -4.10 -18.28 -25.42
N LEU A 781 -3.92 -16.97 -25.27
CA LEU A 781 -4.85 -15.97 -25.79
C LEU A 781 -4.43 -15.64 -27.22
N ARG A 782 -5.40 -15.60 -28.13
CA ARG A 782 -5.18 -15.18 -29.53
C ARG A 782 -6.07 -14.02 -29.88
N ILE A 783 -5.49 -13.04 -30.56
CA ILE A 783 -6.20 -11.88 -31.09
C ILE A 783 -6.66 -12.17 -32.53
N CYS A 784 -7.83 -11.66 -32.92
CA CYS A 784 -8.38 -11.90 -34.26
C CYS A 784 -7.99 -10.81 -35.26
N ASP A 785 -7.99 -11.12 -36.56
CA ASP A 785 -7.66 -10.18 -37.63
C ASP A 785 -8.66 -9.00 -37.61
N ARG A 786 -8.18 -7.74 -37.68
CA ARG A 786 -9.03 -6.52 -37.78
C ARG A 786 -10.11 -6.65 -38.85
N ASP A 787 -9.71 -7.05 -40.06
CA ASP A 787 -10.63 -7.25 -41.20
C ASP A 787 -11.46 -8.56 -41.13
N ASN A 788 -11.21 -9.44 -40.15
CA ASN A 788 -11.85 -10.76 -40.09
C ASN A 788 -11.82 -11.41 -38.70
N ALA A 789 -12.81 -11.06 -37.85
CA ALA A 789 -13.04 -11.66 -36.54
C ALA A 789 -13.37 -13.19 -36.54
N SER A 790 -13.26 -13.90 -37.66
CA SER A 790 -13.29 -15.38 -37.71
C SER A 790 -11.91 -16.02 -37.84
N LYS A 791 -10.84 -15.21 -37.97
CA LYS A 791 -9.46 -15.66 -38.02
C LYS A 791 -8.73 -15.12 -36.80
N CYS A 792 -8.31 -16.02 -35.92
CA CYS A 792 -7.58 -15.68 -34.69
C CYS A 792 -6.29 -16.50 -34.71
N GLY A 793 -5.37 -16.02 -35.56
CA GLY A 793 -4.11 -16.67 -35.90
C GLY A 793 -2.98 -16.25 -34.96
N THR A 794 -2.83 -14.93 -34.77
CA THR A 794 -1.81 -14.29 -33.93
C THR A 794 -1.96 -14.69 -32.47
N GLU A 795 -0.85 -15.04 -31.83
CA GLU A 795 -0.80 -15.24 -30.39
C GLU A 795 -0.54 -13.92 -29.67
N PHE A 796 -1.24 -13.70 -28.56
CA PHE A 796 -1.17 -12.47 -27.76
C PHE A 796 -0.54 -12.73 -26.40
N ALA A 797 -0.86 -13.86 -25.77
CA ALA A 797 -0.25 -14.33 -24.53
C ALA A 797 -0.23 -15.87 -24.49
N ARG A 798 0.71 -16.45 -23.73
CA ARG A 798 0.80 -17.91 -23.50
C ARG A 798 1.11 -18.17 -22.03
N TRP A 799 0.51 -19.23 -21.49
CA TRP A 799 0.73 -19.69 -20.11
C TRP A 799 0.72 -21.22 -20.12
N ILE A 800 1.35 -21.83 -19.12
CA ILE A 800 1.21 -23.27 -18.89
C ILE A 800 0.38 -23.46 -17.63
N THR A 801 -0.75 -24.16 -17.74
CA THR A 801 -1.64 -24.40 -16.60
C THR A 801 -0.94 -25.23 -15.52
N THR A 802 -1.48 -25.19 -14.29
CA THR A 802 -0.97 -26.00 -13.18
C THR A 802 -1.31 -27.49 -13.35
N TYR A 803 -0.65 -28.34 -12.56
CA TYR A 803 -1.13 -29.67 -12.20
C TYR A 803 -2.07 -29.60 -10.98
N GLY A 804 -3.36 -29.42 -11.18
CA GLY A 804 -4.36 -29.63 -10.12
C GLY A 804 -4.46 -28.54 -9.05
N ARG A 805 -4.06 -27.30 -9.34
CA ARG A 805 -4.24 -26.10 -8.48
C ARG A 805 -4.83 -24.92 -9.26
N GLU A 806 -5.25 -23.86 -8.57
CA GLU A 806 -5.54 -22.58 -9.24
C GLU A 806 -4.23 -21.89 -9.64
N GLY A 807 -4.29 -20.92 -10.56
CA GLY A 807 -3.13 -20.10 -10.92
C GLY A 807 -3.54 -18.68 -11.29
N ARG A 808 -2.69 -17.71 -10.93
CA ARG A 808 -2.92 -16.28 -11.08
C ARG A 808 -1.60 -15.64 -11.51
N TRP A 809 -1.62 -14.87 -12.59
CA TRP A 809 -0.41 -14.34 -13.23
C TRP A 809 -0.62 -12.91 -13.72
N LEU A 810 0.46 -12.13 -13.71
CA LEU A 810 0.55 -10.80 -14.32
C LEU A 810 1.63 -10.86 -15.40
N THR A 811 1.23 -10.76 -16.66
CA THR A 811 2.15 -10.85 -17.82
C THR A 811 2.30 -9.48 -18.48
N ASP A 812 3.53 -9.00 -18.65
CA ASP A 812 3.83 -7.79 -19.43
C ASP A 812 3.60 -8.07 -20.93
N LEU A 813 2.61 -7.39 -21.51
CA LEU A 813 2.25 -7.42 -22.93
C LEU A 813 2.46 -6.06 -23.60
N SER A 814 3.19 -5.14 -22.97
CA SER A 814 3.56 -3.82 -23.50
C SER A 814 4.09 -3.89 -24.94
N PRO A 815 4.96 -4.85 -25.34
CA PRO A 815 5.41 -4.95 -26.73
C PRO A 815 4.30 -5.19 -27.77
N TYR A 816 3.10 -5.61 -27.36
CA TYR A 816 1.97 -5.91 -28.24
C TYR A 816 0.88 -4.82 -28.25
N LEU A 817 1.12 -3.66 -27.61
CA LEU A 817 0.23 -2.49 -27.67
C LEU A 817 -0.19 -2.08 -29.08
N PHE A 818 0.70 -2.23 -30.09
CA PHE A 818 0.42 -1.93 -31.50
C PHE A 818 -0.71 -2.80 -32.13
N MET A 819 -1.11 -3.89 -31.48
CA MET A 819 -2.15 -4.80 -31.98
C MET A 819 -3.60 -4.34 -31.67
N LEU A 820 -3.73 -3.24 -30.92
CA LEU A 820 -4.97 -2.63 -30.46
C LEU A 820 -5.07 -1.19 -30.99
N ASP A 821 -6.28 -0.71 -31.24
CA ASP A 821 -6.57 0.70 -31.58
C ASP A 821 -7.66 1.28 -30.66
N ASP A 822 -7.68 2.61 -30.57
CA ASP A 822 -8.64 3.39 -29.80
C ASP A 822 -10.08 3.19 -30.31
N GLY A 823 -11.02 2.92 -29.39
CA GLY A 823 -12.42 2.63 -29.70
C GLY A 823 -12.67 1.33 -30.49
N GLU A 824 -11.67 0.45 -30.65
CA GLU A 824 -11.82 -0.80 -31.42
C GLU A 824 -12.60 -1.87 -30.62
N ASP A 825 -13.70 -2.40 -31.17
CA ASP A 825 -14.28 -3.70 -30.73
C ASP A 825 -13.41 -4.84 -31.26
N ARG A 826 -12.59 -5.38 -30.37
CA ARG A 826 -11.56 -6.38 -30.65
C ARG A 826 -12.03 -7.75 -30.21
N ARG A 827 -11.98 -8.72 -31.12
CA ARG A 827 -12.25 -10.12 -30.79
C ARG A 827 -11.00 -10.87 -30.40
N PHE A 828 -11.10 -11.66 -29.34
CA PHE A 828 -10.10 -12.60 -28.86
C PHE A 828 -10.64 -14.04 -28.82
N THR A 829 -9.73 -15.02 -28.73
CA THR A 829 -10.05 -16.40 -28.40
C THR A 829 -9.06 -16.97 -27.39
N TYR A 830 -9.53 -17.39 -26.22
CA TYR A 830 -8.79 -18.21 -25.27
C TYR A 830 -8.77 -19.67 -25.77
N ARG A 831 -7.59 -20.29 -25.82
CA ARG A 831 -7.42 -21.72 -26.12
C ARG A 831 -6.71 -22.40 -24.96
N GLY A 832 -7.29 -23.46 -24.45
CA GLY A 832 -6.73 -24.30 -23.40
C GLY A 832 -7.46 -25.65 -23.36
N ALA A 833 -6.99 -26.58 -22.54
CA ALA A 833 -7.73 -27.82 -22.28
C ALA A 833 -8.41 -27.82 -20.90
N ASN A 834 -7.80 -27.19 -19.89
CA ASN A 834 -8.35 -27.18 -18.53
C ASN A 834 -9.60 -26.27 -18.47
N GLY A 835 -10.72 -26.83 -18.03
CA GLY A 835 -11.94 -26.07 -17.75
C GLY A 835 -11.86 -25.31 -16.43
N GLY A 836 -12.68 -24.29 -16.27
CA GLY A 836 -12.72 -23.46 -15.06
C GLY A 836 -13.35 -22.09 -15.29
N SER A 837 -13.36 -21.29 -14.24
CA SER A 837 -13.65 -19.85 -14.29
C SER A 837 -12.38 -19.12 -14.74
N LEU A 838 -12.50 -18.17 -15.66
CA LEU A 838 -11.40 -17.32 -16.14
C LEU A 838 -11.70 -15.86 -15.84
N THR A 839 -10.75 -15.19 -15.22
CA THR A 839 -10.69 -13.73 -15.13
C THR A 839 -9.49 -13.28 -15.96
N ILE A 840 -9.71 -12.55 -17.05
CA ILE A 840 -8.67 -12.04 -17.94
C ILE A 840 -8.92 -10.55 -18.11
N THR A 841 -8.05 -9.74 -17.53
CA THR A 841 -8.14 -8.28 -17.53
C THR A 841 -6.89 -7.71 -18.18
N LEU A 842 -7.06 -6.84 -19.18
CA LEU A 842 -5.96 -6.04 -19.73
C LEU A 842 -5.83 -4.75 -18.92
N LEU A 843 -4.61 -4.44 -18.52
CA LEU A 843 -4.26 -3.36 -17.61
C LEU A 843 -3.37 -2.36 -18.35
N PHE A 844 -3.89 -1.17 -18.59
CA PHE A 844 -3.24 -0.11 -19.36
C PHE A 844 -2.71 0.97 -18.42
N SER A 845 -1.48 1.43 -18.64
CA SER A 845 -0.92 2.53 -17.84
C SER A 845 0.11 3.38 -18.60
N ARG A 846 0.47 4.53 -18.02
CA ARG A 846 1.24 5.61 -18.66
C ARG A 846 2.40 6.02 -17.75
N TRP A 847 3.39 5.15 -17.61
CA TRP A 847 4.46 5.33 -16.60
C TRP A 847 5.67 6.09 -17.13
N GLY A 848 6.04 5.80 -18.36
CA GLY A 848 7.33 6.15 -18.92
C GLY A 848 8.37 5.06 -18.68
N GLU A 849 9.38 5.05 -19.53
CA GLU A 849 10.56 4.20 -19.40
C GLU A 849 11.85 5.04 -19.27
N SER A 850 11.87 6.31 -19.67
CA SER A 850 13.05 7.19 -19.49
C SER A 850 12.78 8.67 -19.78
N THR A 851 13.84 9.50 -19.73
CA THR A 851 13.87 10.87 -20.25
C THR A 851 13.52 11.01 -21.74
N VAL A 852 13.47 9.90 -22.49
CA VAL A 852 12.85 9.81 -23.82
C VAL A 852 11.93 8.58 -23.81
N ASP A 853 10.64 8.81 -23.61
CA ASP A 853 9.68 7.73 -23.60
C ASP A 853 9.38 7.18 -24.99
N HIS A 854 9.20 5.87 -25.08
CA HIS A 854 8.93 5.15 -26.33
C HIS A 854 7.70 4.24 -26.19
N ARG A 855 6.91 4.11 -27.26
CA ARG A 855 5.80 3.14 -27.33
C ARG A 855 5.82 2.31 -28.62
N PRO A 856 5.39 1.05 -28.60
CA PRO A 856 5.15 0.27 -29.82
C PRO A 856 4.15 0.94 -30.75
N SER A 857 4.54 1.15 -32.01
CA SER A 857 3.66 1.67 -33.07
C SER A 857 3.27 0.61 -34.09
N SER A 858 4.17 -0.35 -34.34
CA SER A 858 4.00 -1.39 -35.35
C SER A 858 5.00 -2.52 -35.14
N ALA A 859 4.80 -3.64 -35.83
CA ALA A 859 5.75 -4.75 -35.80
C ALA A 859 5.75 -5.54 -37.10
N THR A 860 6.79 -6.35 -37.29
CA THR A 860 6.90 -7.36 -38.34
C THR A 860 6.93 -8.75 -37.70
N PHE A 861 5.96 -9.61 -38.03
CA PHE A 861 6.05 -11.03 -37.70
C PHE A 861 7.27 -11.62 -38.41
N ALA A 862 8.14 -12.26 -37.62
CA ALA A 862 9.43 -12.76 -38.08
C ALA A 862 9.40 -14.26 -38.34
N PHE A 863 9.18 -15.08 -37.31
CA PHE A 863 9.36 -16.54 -37.40
C PHE A 863 8.41 -17.33 -36.51
N THR A 864 8.06 -18.55 -36.97
CA THR A 864 7.39 -19.57 -36.15
C THR A 864 8.38 -20.64 -35.67
N GLY A 865 7.97 -21.34 -34.62
CA GLY A 865 8.54 -22.62 -34.21
C GLY A 865 8.28 -23.77 -35.21
N GLY A 866 8.48 -25.01 -34.75
CA GLY A 866 8.39 -26.21 -35.58
C GLY A 866 8.94 -27.48 -34.91
N GLN A 867 9.04 -28.55 -35.68
CA GLN A 867 9.54 -29.85 -35.21
C GLN A 867 11.06 -29.79 -35.03
N PHE A 868 11.54 -29.85 -33.79
CA PHE A 868 12.96 -29.78 -33.47
C PHE A 868 13.65 -31.11 -33.82
N ASN A 869 14.51 -31.05 -34.85
CA ASN A 869 15.32 -32.14 -35.39
C ASN A 869 16.34 -31.55 -36.40
N GLY A 870 17.04 -32.42 -37.11
CA GLY A 870 18.08 -32.05 -38.10
C GLY A 870 17.62 -31.28 -39.33
N SER A 871 16.34 -30.91 -39.42
CA SER A 871 15.75 -30.07 -40.45
C SER A 871 15.06 -28.81 -39.90
N TYR A 872 15.19 -28.51 -38.61
CA TYR A 872 14.55 -27.33 -37.98
C TYR A 872 15.02 -25.99 -38.58
N ASN A 873 16.27 -25.94 -39.06
CA ASN A 873 16.85 -24.79 -39.74
C ASN A 873 16.88 -24.95 -41.27
N ASP A 874 16.13 -25.90 -41.84
CA ASP A 874 16.01 -26.05 -43.30
C ASP A 874 15.07 -24.97 -43.87
N PRO A 875 15.57 -24.02 -44.69
CA PRO A 875 14.75 -22.96 -45.29
C PRO A 875 13.72 -23.50 -46.30
N ALA A 876 13.76 -24.78 -46.67
CA ALA A 876 12.71 -25.42 -47.45
C ALA A 876 11.47 -25.83 -46.62
N LEU A 877 11.58 -25.86 -45.29
CA LEU A 877 10.49 -26.21 -44.37
C LEU A 877 9.97 -25.02 -43.55
N TYR A 878 10.86 -24.13 -43.12
CA TYR A 878 10.55 -23.01 -42.24
C TYR A 878 11.19 -21.72 -42.73
N GLU A 879 10.53 -20.58 -42.51
CA GLU A 879 11.16 -19.28 -42.71
C GLU A 879 12.22 -19.07 -41.60
N ARG A 880 13.46 -18.77 -42.02
CA ARG A 880 14.66 -18.62 -41.17
C ARG A 880 15.52 -17.40 -41.53
N GLU A 881 15.11 -16.66 -42.55
CA GLU A 881 15.60 -15.34 -42.92
C GLU A 881 14.38 -14.47 -43.21
N ARG A 882 14.32 -13.27 -42.62
CA ARG A 882 13.22 -12.31 -42.78
C ARG A 882 13.79 -10.95 -43.17
N THR A 883 13.30 -10.39 -44.28
CA THR A 883 13.63 -9.02 -44.66
C THR A 883 12.76 -8.05 -43.86
N LEU A 884 13.41 -7.22 -43.05
CA LEU A 884 12.80 -6.16 -42.25
C LEU A 884 12.88 -4.84 -43.00
N THR A 885 11.80 -4.05 -43.00
CA THR A 885 11.82 -2.65 -43.47
C THR A 885 11.61 -1.79 -42.25
N ILE A 886 12.67 -1.12 -41.79
CA ILE A 886 12.63 -0.35 -40.56
C ILE A 886 11.89 0.97 -40.84
N PRO A 887 10.86 1.34 -40.08
CA PRO A 887 10.22 2.66 -40.23
C PRO A 887 11.23 3.80 -40.09
N ALA A 888 10.99 4.92 -40.78
CA ALA A 888 11.92 6.07 -40.77
C ALA A 888 11.80 6.92 -39.49
N ASP A 889 10.70 6.75 -38.79
CA ASP A 889 10.27 7.30 -37.50
C ASP A 889 10.50 6.33 -36.33
N ALA A 890 10.99 5.12 -36.60
CA ALA A 890 11.37 4.18 -35.55
C ALA A 890 12.52 4.76 -34.71
N SER A 891 12.27 4.86 -33.42
CA SER A 891 13.17 5.40 -32.41
C SER A 891 13.87 4.32 -31.57
N ARG A 892 13.18 3.19 -31.38
CA ARG A 892 13.73 1.94 -30.83
C ARG A 892 13.21 0.75 -31.64
N VAL A 893 14.03 -0.29 -31.78
CA VAL A 893 13.68 -1.52 -32.51
C VAL A 893 14.11 -2.73 -31.70
N ARG A 894 13.19 -3.67 -31.45
CA ARG A 894 13.45 -4.82 -30.56
C ARG A 894 12.87 -6.13 -31.09
N ILE A 895 13.60 -7.22 -30.83
CA ILE A 895 13.09 -8.59 -31.02
C ILE A 895 12.26 -8.94 -29.79
N VAL A 896 11.09 -9.54 -29.99
CA VAL A 896 10.20 -10.03 -28.92
C VAL A 896 9.82 -11.46 -29.28
N ALA A 897 10.13 -12.40 -28.40
CA ALA A 897 9.96 -13.83 -28.64
C ALA A 897 9.27 -14.54 -27.47
N THR A 898 8.26 -15.35 -27.78
CA THR A 898 7.57 -16.23 -26.83
C THR A 898 7.83 -17.68 -27.22
N ILE A 899 8.81 -18.33 -26.57
CA ILE A 899 9.31 -19.64 -27.00
C ILE A 899 9.20 -20.70 -25.90
N THR A 900 8.64 -21.86 -26.24
CA THR A 900 8.49 -23.01 -25.33
C THR A 900 8.79 -24.33 -26.05
N GLY A 901 9.60 -25.19 -25.42
CA GLY A 901 9.87 -26.53 -25.89
C GLY A 901 8.89 -27.58 -25.36
N HIS A 902 8.44 -28.48 -26.23
CA HIS A 902 7.47 -29.53 -25.93
C HIS A 902 7.91 -30.91 -26.43
N GLY A 903 7.72 -31.94 -25.61
CA GLY A 903 7.91 -33.34 -25.97
C GLY A 903 8.90 -34.09 -25.07
N PHE A 904 8.46 -35.26 -24.59
CA PHE A 904 9.17 -36.11 -23.64
C PHE A 904 9.32 -37.56 -24.15
N GLN A 905 10.44 -38.21 -23.79
CA GLN A 905 10.80 -39.59 -24.18
C GLN A 905 10.75 -39.86 -25.70
N LYS A 906 11.18 -38.88 -26.50
CA LYS A 906 11.23 -38.98 -27.97
C LYS A 906 12.59 -39.38 -28.49
N ASP A 907 13.65 -39.02 -27.78
CA ASP A 907 15.07 -39.33 -28.04
C ASP A 907 15.86 -39.39 -26.73
N ASP A 908 17.15 -39.71 -26.84
CA ASP A 908 18.08 -39.82 -25.71
C ASP A 908 18.30 -38.50 -24.95
N ALA A 909 17.93 -37.35 -25.52
CA ALA A 909 18.12 -36.02 -24.94
C ALA A 909 16.84 -35.43 -24.30
N ASN A 910 15.69 -36.09 -24.45
CA ASN A 910 14.37 -35.58 -24.05
C ASN A 910 14.05 -34.18 -24.59
N CYS A 911 14.50 -33.88 -25.81
CA CYS A 911 14.07 -32.68 -26.50
C CYS A 911 12.59 -32.77 -26.92
N ALA A 912 11.83 -31.67 -26.97
CA ALA A 912 12.26 -30.29 -26.73
C ALA A 912 11.94 -29.76 -25.31
N GLU A 913 11.27 -30.53 -24.45
CA GLU A 913 10.80 -30.05 -23.14
C GLU A 913 11.90 -29.96 -22.08
N PHE A 914 12.79 -30.95 -22.03
CA PHE A 914 13.83 -31.10 -20.99
C PHE A 914 15.25 -30.93 -21.55
N CYS A 915 15.40 -30.15 -22.61
CA CYS A 915 16.70 -29.91 -23.25
C CYS A 915 16.86 -28.43 -23.60
N ASP A 916 18.06 -27.89 -23.39
CA ASP A 916 18.36 -26.48 -23.65
C ASP A 916 18.51 -26.26 -25.16
N HIS A 917 17.46 -25.72 -25.78
CA HIS A 917 17.49 -25.34 -27.18
C HIS A 917 17.72 -23.82 -27.27
N GLU A 918 18.78 -23.45 -28.00
CA GLU A 918 19.26 -22.08 -28.11
C GLU A 918 18.63 -21.40 -29.33
N HIS A 919 18.22 -20.15 -29.22
CA HIS A 919 17.53 -19.39 -30.26
C HIS A 919 18.36 -18.20 -30.70
N HIS A 920 19.15 -18.40 -31.75
CA HIS A 920 20.11 -17.41 -32.25
C HIS A 920 19.47 -16.49 -33.29
N PHE A 921 19.61 -15.19 -33.07
CA PHE A 921 19.18 -14.10 -33.94
C PHE A 921 20.40 -13.37 -34.51
N THR A 922 20.38 -12.98 -35.78
CA THR A 922 21.55 -12.32 -36.41
C THR A 922 21.15 -11.27 -37.44
N ILE A 923 21.75 -10.08 -37.36
CA ILE A 923 21.71 -9.05 -38.42
C ILE A 923 23.16 -8.65 -38.72
N GLY A 924 23.60 -8.85 -39.96
CA GLY A 924 24.97 -8.52 -40.39
C GLY A 924 26.04 -9.30 -39.61
N SER A 925 26.77 -8.61 -38.73
CA SER A 925 27.76 -9.19 -37.80
C SER A 925 27.26 -9.33 -36.37
N ASN A 926 26.10 -8.76 -36.05
CA ASN A 926 25.58 -8.66 -34.69
C ASN A 926 24.70 -9.88 -34.41
N THR A 927 24.78 -10.41 -33.19
CA THR A 927 24.05 -11.61 -32.79
C THR A 927 23.66 -11.54 -31.32
N ALA A 928 22.49 -12.10 -31.01
CA ALA A 928 21.97 -12.33 -29.67
C ALA A 928 21.26 -13.68 -29.67
N TYR A 929 21.10 -14.29 -28.51
CA TYR A 929 20.36 -15.54 -28.41
C TYR A 929 19.59 -15.65 -27.09
N GLU A 930 18.48 -16.35 -27.15
CA GLU A 930 17.73 -16.85 -26.01
C GLU A 930 18.15 -18.31 -25.73
N TRP A 931 18.14 -18.72 -24.46
CA TRP A 931 18.49 -20.07 -23.99
C TRP A 931 17.78 -20.33 -22.67
N HIS A 932 17.70 -21.59 -22.23
CA HIS A 932 16.80 -22.02 -21.16
C HIS A 932 17.53 -22.87 -20.10
N PRO A 933 18.47 -22.28 -19.33
CA PRO A 933 19.38 -23.02 -18.46
C PRO A 933 18.70 -23.80 -17.31
N ILE A 934 17.46 -23.47 -16.95
CA ILE A 934 16.74 -24.14 -15.85
C ILE A 934 16.54 -25.65 -16.10
N VAL A 935 16.53 -26.11 -17.36
CA VAL A 935 16.39 -27.53 -17.74
C VAL A 935 17.46 -28.44 -17.13
N TYR A 936 18.61 -27.88 -16.76
CA TYR A 936 19.69 -28.65 -16.12
C TYR A 936 19.46 -28.91 -14.63
N SER A 937 18.41 -28.32 -14.04
CA SER A 937 18.05 -28.47 -12.63
C SER A 937 16.79 -29.33 -12.46
N ASN A 938 16.88 -30.35 -11.59
CA ASN A 938 15.73 -31.17 -11.21
C ASN A 938 14.71 -30.41 -10.32
N THR A 939 15.10 -29.24 -9.82
CA THR A 939 14.26 -28.31 -9.04
C THR A 939 14.24 -26.92 -9.72
N GLY A 940 14.46 -26.87 -11.04
CA GLY A 940 14.58 -25.62 -11.78
C GLY A 940 13.33 -24.74 -11.68
N CYS A 941 12.14 -25.31 -11.87
CA CYS A 941 10.89 -24.58 -11.71
C CYS A 941 10.47 -24.40 -10.24
N GLU A 942 10.90 -25.28 -9.35
CA GLU A 942 10.72 -25.09 -7.90
C GLU A 942 11.50 -23.85 -7.39
N GLN A 943 12.66 -23.57 -7.96
CA GLN A 943 13.46 -22.37 -7.66
C GLN A 943 12.86 -21.07 -8.21
N GLU A 944 11.86 -21.16 -9.10
CA GLU A 944 11.16 -20.00 -9.71
C GLU A 944 9.83 -19.68 -9.00
N VAL A 945 9.49 -20.34 -7.88
CA VAL A 945 8.30 -20.02 -7.07
C VAL A 945 8.25 -18.54 -6.64
N PRO A 946 9.34 -17.92 -6.13
CA PRO A 946 9.38 -16.49 -5.85
C PRO A 946 9.19 -15.58 -7.08
N ARG A 947 9.20 -16.14 -8.31
CA ARG A 947 8.96 -15.43 -9.58
C ARG A 947 7.64 -15.81 -10.26
N GLY A 948 6.71 -16.39 -9.50
CA GLY A 948 5.33 -16.65 -9.93
C GLY A 948 5.03 -18.08 -10.39
N VAL A 949 5.89 -19.07 -10.13
CA VAL A 949 5.50 -20.49 -10.29
C VAL A 949 4.59 -20.91 -9.14
N VAL A 950 3.39 -21.41 -9.47
CA VAL A 950 2.49 -21.99 -8.47
C VAL A 950 3.15 -23.18 -7.77
N ALA A 951 3.27 -23.15 -6.45
CA ALA A 951 3.93 -24.17 -5.65
C ALA A 951 3.13 -25.50 -5.58
N ASN A 952 3.80 -26.58 -5.14
CA ASN A 952 3.20 -27.81 -4.60
C ASN A 952 2.06 -28.42 -5.43
N GLN A 953 2.22 -28.43 -6.74
CA GLN A 953 1.22 -28.97 -7.64
C GLN A 953 1.22 -30.52 -7.62
N PHE A 954 0.12 -31.14 -8.08
CA PHE A 954 -0.11 -32.60 -8.00
C PHE A 954 0.60 -33.42 -9.08
N GLY A 955 1.51 -32.82 -9.84
CA GLY A 955 2.28 -33.46 -10.91
C GLY A 955 3.72 -32.97 -10.94
N SER A 956 4.41 -33.13 -12.07
CA SER A 956 5.87 -33.05 -12.14
C SER A 956 6.47 -31.62 -12.10
N TRP A 957 5.81 -30.68 -11.41
CA TRP A 957 6.10 -29.25 -11.41
C TRP A 957 7.55 -28.84 -11.04
N PRO A 958 8.34 -29.53 -10.20
CA PRO A 958 9.66 -29.02 -9.77
C PRO A 958 10.72 -28.93 -10.88
N TYR A 959 10.72 -29.85 -11.85
CA TYR A 959 11.76 -29.95 -12.87
C TYR A 959 11.83 -28.69 -13.75
N GLY A 960 13.02 -28.24 -14.14
CA GLY A 960 13.13 -27.16 -15.13
C GLY A 960 12.70 -27.61 -16.54
N ARG A 961 12.00 -26.74 -17.28
CA ARG A 961 11.67 -26.96 -18.70
C ARG A 961 12.23 -25.86 -19.59
N ALA A 962 12.25 -26.14 -20.88
CA ALA A 962 12.81 -25.26 -21.89
C ALA A 962 11.84 -24.11 -22.23
N GLY A 963 11.98 -23.00 -21.52
CA GLY A 963 11.26 -21.74 -21.76
C GLY A 963 9.93 -21.59 -21.00
N TRP A 964 9.65 -22.46 -20.01
CA TRP A 964 8.43 -22.41 -19.22
C TRP A 964 8.53 -23.19 -17.91
N CYS A 965 7.57 -22.97 -17.02
CA CYS A 965 7.28 -23.79 -15.85
C CYS A 965 5.77 -24.07 -15.77
N ALA A 966 5.38 -25.25 -15.28
CA ALA A 966 3.97 -25.55 -15.09
C ALA A 966 3.38 -24.61 -14.03
N GLY A 967 2.21 -24.02 -14.29
CA GLY A 967 1.64 -23.01 -13.39
C GLY A 967 2.37 -21.66 -13.42
N GLN A 968 2.96 -21.27 -14.56
CA GLN A 968 3.57 -19.97 -14.78
C GLN A 968 3.13 -19.40 -16.14
N ASP A 969 3.14 -18.08 -16.27
CA ASP A 969 3.06 -17.41 -17.56
C ASP A 969 4.36 -17.57 -18.37
N VAL A 970 4.25 -17.51 -19.70
CA VAL A 970 5.41 -17.60 -20.60
C VAL A 970 5.87 -16.18 -20.92
N LYS A 971 6.83 -15.70 -20.13
CA LYS A 971 7.42 -14.36 -20.27
C LYS A 971 8.14 -14.22 -21.61
N GLN A 972 8.01 -13.03 -22.21
CA GLN A 972 8.54 -12.70 -23.52
C GLN A 972 10.02 -12.34 -23.40
N TRP A 973 10.89 -13.08 -24.10
CA TRP A 973 12.27 -12.65 -24.27
C TRP A 973 12.31 -11.43 -25.20
N THR A 974 12.80 -10.31 -24.67
CA THR A 974 12.95 -9.05 -25.41
C THR A 974 14.43 -8.69 -25.53
N TYR A 975 14.85 -8.25 -26.72
CA TYR A 975 16.22 -7.78 -26.96
C TYR A 975 16.24 -6.57 -27.89
N ASP A 976 16.87 -5.47 -27.44
CA ASP A 976 17.02 -4.25 -28.22
C ASP A 976 18.07 -4.42 -29.33
N ILE A 977 17.68 -4.12 -30.57
CA ILE A 977 18.50 -4.20 -31.77
C ILE A 977 18.62 -2.84 -32.49
N THR A 978 18.31 -1.73 -31.82
CA THR A 978 18.34 -0.37 -32.39
C THR A 978 19.71 -0.05 -32.99
N ASP A 979 20.79 -0.38 -32.28
CA ASP A 979 22.19 -0.21 -32.74
C ASP A 979 22.60 -1.15 -33.90
N TRP A 980 21.78 -2.14 -34.24
CA TRP A 980 22.06 -3.09 -35.33
C TRP A 980 21.46 -2.65 -36.67
N VAL A 981 20.52 -1.71 -36.64
CA VAL A 981 19.72 -1.31 -37.79
C VAL A 981 19.85 0.19 -38.08
N THR A 982 19.20 0.67 -39.13
CA THR A 982 19.12 2.10 -39.43
C THR A 982 17.68 2.44 -39.81
N PRO A 983 17.04 3.45 -39.18
CA PRO A 983 15.69 3.88 -39.54
C PRO A 983 15.55 4.19 -41.04
N GLY A 984 14.49 3.69 -41.67
CA GLY A 984 14.27 3.78 -43.11
C GLY A 984 15.10 2.83 -43.99
N ALA A 985 15.98 2.01 -43.42
CA ALA A 985 16.75 1.00 -44.15
C ALA A 985 15.99 -0.34 -44.27
N THR A 986 16.57 -1.26 -45.04
CA THR A 986 16.08 -2.63 -45.20
C THR A 986 17.16 -3.60 -44.77
N GLU A 987 16.89 -4.37 -43.73
CA GLU A 987 17.82 -5.33 -43.13
C GLU A 987 17.31 -6.77 -43.30
N THR A 988 18.18 -7.75 -43.10
CA THR A 988 17.81 -9.17 -43.08
C THR A 988 18.15 -9.77 -41.73
N LEU A 989 17.11 -10.15 -40.98
CA LEU A 989 17.22 -10.90 -39.74
C LEU A 989 17.27 -12.40 -40.08
N SER A 990 18.23 -13.12 -39.51
CA SER A 990 18.27 -14.60 -39.54
C SER A 990 17.95 -15.17 -38.17
N TYR A 991 17.28 -16.33 -38.14
CA TYR A 991 16.94 -17.07 -36.93
C TYR A 991 17.35 -18.55 -37.04
N ARG A 992 17.94 -19.10 -35.99
CA ARG A 992 18.34 -20.52 -35.91
C ARG A 992 18.06 -21.11 -34.52
N GLY A 993 17.46 -22.29 -34.48
CA GLY A 993 17.36 -23.11 -33.27
C GLY A 993 18.49 -24.13 -33.20
N LEU A 994 19.33 -24.06 -32.17
CA LEU A 994 20.52 -24.91 -31.98
C LEU A 994 20.42 -25.72 -30.68
N PHE A 995 21.26 -26.74 -30.54
CA PHE A 995 21.44 -27.50 -29.30
C PHE A 995 22.93 -27.66 -29.04
N ASN A 996 23.44 -27.11 -27.93
CA ASN A 996 24.87 -27.01 -27.63
C ASN A 996 25.66 -26.34 -28.79
N GLY A 997 25.16 -25.21 -29.29
CA GLY A 997 25.75 -24.43 -30.38
C GLY A 997 25.78 -25.12 -31.75
N ALA A 998 25.03 -26.21 -31.95
CA ALA A 998 25.04 -27.00 -33.19
C ALA A 998 23.64 -27.38 -33.69
N GLU A 999 23.55 -27.79 -34.96
CA GLU A 999 22.34 -28.35 -35.56
C GLU A 999 21.91 -29.63 -34.81
N TYR A 1000 20.70 -29.65 -34.27
CA TYR A 1000 20.23 -30.75 -33.45
C TYR A 1000 19.96 -32.03 -34.27
N GLN A 1001 20.69 -33.11 -34.00
CA GLN A 1001 20.52 -34.41 -34.65
C GLN A 1001 20.12 -35.46 -33.60
N PRO A 1002 18.81 -35.73 -33.42
CA PRO A 1002 18.33 -36.64 -32.36
C PRO A 1002 18.77 -38.09 -32.56
N THR A 1003 18.98 -38.79 -31.44
CA THR A 1003 19.34 -40.22 -31.39
C THR A 1003 18.33 -41.03 -30.56
N GLY A 1004 18.21 -42.33 -30.81
CA GLY A 1004 17.32 -43.20 -30.03
C GLY A 1004 15.82 -43.04 -30.33
N GLU A 1005 15.45 -42.45 -31.47
CA GLU A 1005 14.08 -41.99 -31.76
C GLU A 1005 12.98 -43.06 -31.58
N SER A 1006 11.89 -42.69 -30.89
CA SER A 1006 10.67 -43.48 -30.83
C SER A 1006 9.66 -43.08 -31.92
N ALA A 1007 9.02 -44.04 -32.56
CA ALA A 1007 8.17 -43.81 -33.75
C ALA A 1007 6.79 -43.18 -33.45
N THR A 1008 6.55 -42.68 -32.24
CA THR A 1008 5.20 -42.39 -31.69
C THR A 1008 5.07 -41.04 -30.99
N GLY A 1009 5.89 -40.04 -31.32
CA GLY A 1009 5.63 -38.66 -30.89
C GLY A 1009 6.58 -37.62 -31.48
N GLY A 1010 6.09 -36.38 -31.62
CA GLY A 1010 6.86 -35.24 -32.09
C GLY A 1010 7.59 -34.50 -30.97
N ARG A 1011 8.47 -33.58 -31.36
CA ARG A 1011 9.24 -32.67 -30.48
C ARG A 1011 9.10 -31.29 -31.07
N ASN A 1012 8.38 -30.41 -30.41
CA ASN A 1012 8.00 -29.14 -31.01
C ASN A 1012 8.55 -27.99 -30.19
N ILE A 1013 9.21 -27.06 -30.86
CA ILE A 1013 9.38 -25.70 -30.33
C ILE A 1013 8.14 -24.94 -30.79
N HIS A 1014 7.39 -24.37 -29.87
CA HIS A 1014 6.35 -23.40 -30.18
C HIS A 1014 6.94 -22.01 -29.96
N ALA A 1015 7.13 -21.26 -31.03
CA ALA A 1015 7.71 -19.92 -31.01
C ALA A 1015 6.80 -18.96 -31.78
N GLU A 1016 6.52 -17.82 -31.15
CA GLU A 1016 5.90 -16.63 -31.75
C GLU A 1016 6.95 -15.51 -31.67
N ILE A 1017 7.48 -15.05 -32.80
CA ILE A 1017 8.61 -14.11 -32.83
C ILE A 1017 8.27 -12.89 -33.68
N TRP A 1018 8.37 -11.71 -33.07
CA TRP A 1018 8.10 -10.41 -33.66
C TRP A 1018 9.34 -9.51 -33.61
N VAL A 1019 9.45 -8.59 -34.58
CA VAL A 1019 10.31 -7.41 -34.47
C VAL A 1019 9.40 -6.21 -34.31
N VAL A 1020 9.44 -5.58 -33.15
CA VAL A 1020 8.60 -4.45 -32.76
C VAL A 1020 9.36 -3.15 -32.99
N TYR A 1021 8.68 -2.15 -33.53
CA TYR A 1021 9.19 -0.81 -33.79
C TYR A 1021 8.47 0.18 -32.88
N ASP A 1022 9.25 0.90 -32.09
CA ASP A 1022 8.74 1.86 -31.12
C ASP A 1022 9.02 3.30 -31.59
N VAL A 1023 8.04 4.18 -31.41
CA VAL A 1023 8.13 5.63 -31.69
C VAL A 1023 8.21 6.41 -30.37
N PRO A 1024 8.73 7.65 -30.36
CA PRO A 1024 8.69 8.47 -29.16
C PRO A 1024 7.23 8.72 -28.75
N LEU A 1025 6.94 8.72 -27.45
CA LEU A 1025 5.64 9.16 -26.95
C LEU A 1025 5.43 10.65 -27.26
N PRO A 1026 4.19 11.09 -27.53
CA PRO A 1026 3.87 12.52 -27.58
C PRO A 1026 4.10 13.16 -26.21
N GLU A 1027 4.39 14.47 -26.19
CA GLU A 1027 4.52 15.23 -24.93
C GLU A 1027 3.26 15.04 -24.07
N ARG A 1028 3.45 14.58 -22.83
CA ARG A 1028 2.39 14.41 -21.83
C ARG A 1028 1.96 15.79 -21.34
N SER A 1029 0.64 16.05 -21.32
CA SER A 1029 0.03 17.31 -20.89
C SER A 1029 -0.59 17.21 -19.50
#